data_AF-A0A6A6JV48-F1
#
_entry.id   AF-A0A6A6JV48-F1
#
_cell.length_a   1.000
_cell.length_b   1.000
_cell.length_c   1.000
_cell.angle_alpha   90.00
_cell.angle_beta   90.00
_cell.angle_gamma   90.00
#
_symmetry.space_group_name_H-M   'P 1'
#
loop_
_entity.id
_entity.type
_entity.pdbx_description
1 polymer ?
#
loop_
_entity_poly.entity_id
_entity_poly.type
_entity_poly.pdbx_seq_one_letter_code
_entity_poly.pdbx_strand_id
1 'polypeptide(L)'
;MTPKRVLVIAGSDSSGGAGLEADQKVIAAHGCYAMTATTALTAQNTQGVYDIHYTPPEFLRKQVDACIDDIGIDVVKTGMLASADAIRVVADSFRRHHVQVSVVDPVMVSTSGSHLLPEHAIETLISELLPLTTILTPNLPEARLLLKTAGVPFEEPEGVDSIVQLARALQQLGPKYVLLKGGHLPLTKDRRVSKNAAEHRIVLNVLYGEGEATLMETDYLTSKNTHGTGCSLASAIASNLASGMGMAESVRKANKYVEAGIKASEDIGKGSGPINHFHSTYTLPFVPDGFIDYLIERADVRGPWKDYTEHEFVRQLGNGTLPEENFKYYLIQDYLFLIQFARANALASYKAKTMLDIGRSAQQIVNIQEEIKLHIEICKEYGLSIADIESHEEDQGMMPNPVLKYVLDAGHSEDWLALQVALLPCLIGYGRIARRLYDDPKTARESRYWKWIETYVSDEYCEAMRLGSGGYGSRGGSNGYSNGYGTSSGGYGAANYQYDYNQYASYGYGGGSSNGYGGSGGYSHGYSNGGGYGGGGYGGDMRGGGDRMGALGSGLKEQHWGAYNAPHLSTKPADIRSDLDALPKFEKSFYKEDEAVARRTQAEVDAFRKEHQITVFGRDVPKPVTTFDEAGFPGYVMNEVKAQGFAKPTAIQSQGWPMALSGRDVVGIAETGSGKTLTYCLPAIVHINAQPLLAPGDGPIVLILAPTRELAVQIQQEISKFGKSSRIRNTCVYGGVPKGPQIRDLARGVEVCIATPGRLIDMLEAGKTNLRRVTYLVLDEADRMLDMGFEPQIRKIISQIRPDRQTCMWSATWPKEVRQLAADFQHDFIQVNIGSMDLAANHRIQQIVEVVSEFEKRDRMAKHLETIMDDKNNKVLIFTGTKRVADDITRFLRQDGWPALSIHGDKQQNERDWVLNEFKTGKSPIMVATDVASRGIDVRNITHVLNYDYPNNSEDYVHRIGRTGRAGAKGTAITFFTSDNAKQARDLVGILQEAKQPIDPKLHEMARYNSGGGGGRWGGRGRGGGGRGGGNRPWTGSNTAPLRNSRW
;
A
#
# COMPACT_ATOMS: atom_id res chain seq x y z
N MET A 1 10.16 -13.44 26.17
CA MET A 1 11.58 -13.83 26.10
C MET A 1 12.39 -12.89 26.99
N THR A 2 13.52 -13.34 27.52
CA THR A 2 14.50 -12.45 28.16
C THR A 2 15.04 -11.45 27.11
N PRO A 3 15.12 -10.14 27.42
CA PRO A 3 15.68 -9.17 26.49
C PRO A 3 17.18 -9.42 26.27
N LYS A 4 17.67 -9.12 25.07
CA LYS A 4 19.08 -9.28 24.71
C LYS A 4 19.90 -8.11 25.23
N ARG A 5 20.95 -8.37 26.00
CA ARG A 5 21.69 -7.40 26.82
C ARG A 5 22.98 -6.98 26.12
N VAL A 6 23.11 -5.70 25.84
CA VAL A 6 24.30 -5.11 25.21
C VAL A 6 24.90 -4.07 26.17
N LEU A 7 26.13 -4.30 26.63
CA LEU A 7 26.90 -3.33 27.41
C LEU A 7 27.71 -2.46 26.47
N VAL A 8 27.54 -1.16 26.58
CA VAL A 8 28.32 -0.16 25.85
C VAL A 8 29.36 0.45 26.79
N ILE A 9 30.63 0.40 26.39
CA ILE A 9 31.73 1.02 27.12
C ILE A 9 32.36 2.11 26.25
N ALA A 10 31.93 3.35 26.46
CA ALA A 10 32.29 4.50 25.61
C ALA A 10 32.18 5.84 26.35
N GLY A 11 32.62 6.91 25.70
CA GLY A 11 32.36 8.28 26.13
C GLY A 11 31.00 8.79 25.66
N SER A 12 30.45 9.79 26.36
CA SER A 12 29.22 10.46 25.93
C SER A 12 29.42 11.40 24.74
N ASP A 13 28.34 11.76 24.05
CA ASP A 13 28.20 12.95 23.22
C ASP A 13 26.97 13.72 23.71
N SER A 14 27.20 14.88 24.34
CA SER A 14 26.14 15.73 24.89
C SER A 14 25.07 16.18 23.88
N SER A 15 25.34 16.13 22.56
CA SER A 15 24.34 16.39 21.52
C SER A 15 23.51 15.18 21.09
N GLY A 16 23.89 13.99 21.56
CA GLY A 16 23.21 12.73 21.29
C GLY A 16 23.33 12.23 19.85
N GLY A 17 24.32 12.69 19.10
CA GLY A 17 24.54 12.29 17.71
C GLY A 17 25.50 11.13 17.54
N ALA A 18 26.44 10.96 18.46
CA ALA A 18 27.36 9.84 18.58
C ALA A 18 27.41 9.34 20.04
N GLY A 19 28.50 8.66 20.43
CA GLY A 19 28.76 8.26 21.81
C GLY A 19 27.74 7.27 22.39
N LEU A 20 27.73 7.17 23.72
CA LEU A 20 26.78 6.36 24.49
C LEU A 20 25.31 6.63 24.09
N GLU A 21 24.97 7.88 23.82
CA GLU A 21 23.62 8.34 23.49
C GLU A 21 23.15 7.81 22.13
N ALA A 22 24.03 7.78 21.12
CA ALA A 22 23.71 7.12 19.84
C ALA A 22 23.66 5.60 20.01
N ASP A 23 24.62 5.02 20.73
CA ASP A 23 24.68 3.57 20.97
C ASP A 23 23.39 3.06 21.64
N GLN A 24 22.92 3.72 22.70
CA GLN A 24 21.65 3.42 23.38
C GLN A 24 20.45 3.51 22.42
N LYS A 25 20.38 4.55 21.57
CA LYS A 25 19.29 4.72 20.59
C LYS A 25 19.26 3.57 19.58
N VAL A 26 20.42 3.16 19.07
CA VAL A 26 20.53 2.04 18.12
C VAL A 26 20.12 0.73 18.78
N ILE A 27 20.63 0.45 19.99
CA ILE A 27 20.34 -0.78 20.73
C ILE A 27 18.84 -0.87 21.06
N ALA A 28 18.23 0.24 21.48
CA ALA A 28 16.78 0.34 21.71
C ALA A 28 15.97 0.16 20.40
N ALA A 29 16.41 0.74 19.28
CA ALA A 29 15.76 0.57 17.98
C ALA A 29 15.81 -0.88 17.46
N HIS A 30 16.78 -1.69 17.93
CA HIS A 30 16.87 -3.13 17.66
C HIS A 30 16.15 -4.01 18.72
N GLY A 31 15.45 -3.41 19.69
CA GLY A 31 14.71 -4.15 20.73
C GLY A 31 15.61 -4.83 21.77
N CYS A 32 16.86 -4.39 21.89
CA CYS A 32 17.83 -4.87 22.88
C CYS A 32 17.81 -3.98 24.13
N TYR A 33 18.24 -4.54 25.27
CA TYR A 33 18.45 -3.82 26.52
C TYR A 33 19.86 -3.23 26.54
N ALA A 34 19.95 -1.89 26.59
CA ALA A 34 21.21 -1.16 26.61
C ALA A 34 21.68 -0.94 28.06
N MET A 35 22.92 -1.33 28.35
CA MET A 35 23.64 -0.99 29.58
C MET A 35 24.85 -0.13 29.21
N THR A 36 25.33 0.70 30.12
CA THR A 36 26.41 1.67 29.82
C THR A 36 27.43 1.77 30.94
N ALA A 37 28.71 1.75 30.59
CA ALA A 37 29.81 2.16 31.44
C ALA A 37 30.54 3.35 30.78
N THR A 38 30.51 4.50 31.43
CA THR A 38 31.05 5.75 30.89
C THR A 38 32.55 5.83 31.11
N THR A 39 33.31 6.07 30.04
CA THR A 39 34.77 6.24 30.06
C THR A 39 35.20 7.71 30.12
N ALA A 40 34.40 8.60 29.53
CA ALA A 40 34.56 10.05 29.59
C ALA A 40 33.22 10.75 29.35
N LEU A 41 33.00 11.87 30.04
CA LEU A 41 31.92 12.80 29.75
C LEU A 41 32.45 13.87 28.79
N THR A 42 31.88 14.00 27.60
CA THR A 42 32.31 15.02 26.63
C THR A 42 31.32 16.17 26.50
N ALA A 43 31.84 17.39 26.56
CA ALA A 43 31.13 18.57 26.08
C ALA A 43 31.28 18.60 24.57
N GLN A 44 30.37 17.94 23.85
CA GLN A 44 30.40 17.79 22.39
C GLN A 44 29.09 18.25 21.74
N ASN A 45 29.19 18.78 20.52
CA ASN A 45 28.05 18.95 19.63
C ASN A 45 28.45 18.78 18.15
N THR A 46 27.47 18.94 17.24
CA THR A 46 27.66 18.84 15.77
C THR A 46 28.83 19.65 15.17
N GLN A 47 29.36 20.66 15.87
CA GLN A 47 30.49 21.47 15.42
C GLN A 47 31.87 20.95 15.92
N GLY A 48 31.90 20.09 16.95
CA GLY A 48 33.14 19.58 17.54
C GLY A 48 33.05 19.26 19.03
N VAL A 49 34.20 18.87 19.59
CA VAL A 49 34.42 18.63 21.03
C VAL A 49 35.02 19.88 21.66
N TYR A 50 34.50 20.30 22.81
CA TYR A 50 34.92 21.50 23.54
C TYR A 50 35.69 21.16 24.81
N ASP A 51 35.32 20.06 25.48
CA ASP A 51 35.98 19.56 26.70
C ASP A 51 35.72 18.05 26.89
N ILE A 52 36.60 17.37 27.62
CA ILE A 52 36.57 15.93 27.90
C ILE A 52 36.94 15.69 29.38
N HIS A 53 35.96 15.26 30.18
CA HIS A 53 36.18 14.84 31.56
C HIS A 53 36.31 13.32 31.65
N TYR A 54 37.55 12.85 31.85
CA TYR A 54 37.88 11.42 31.95
C TYR A 54 37.34 10.79 33.22
N THR A 55 36.67 9.63 33.10
CA THR A 55 36.19 8.86 34.24
C THR A 55 37.35 8.08 34.88
N PRO A 56 37.54 8.12 36.22
CA PRO A 56 38.59 7.35 36.88
C PRO A 56 38.50 5.84 36.57
N PRO A 57 39.61 5.14 36.24
CA PRO A 57 39.58 3.72 35.87
C PRO A 57 38.93 2.81 36.93
N GLU A 58 39.13 3.09 38.21
CA GLU A 58 38.47 2.38 39.33
C GLU A 58 36.94 2.55 39.35
N PHE A 59 36.43 3.70 38.88
CA PHE A 59 35.00 3.93 38.75
C PHE A 59 34.43 3.31 37.46
N LEU A 60 35.21 3.29 36.36
CA LEU A 60 34.88 2.54 35.16
C LEU A 60 34.73 1.04 35.47
N ARG A 61 35.67 0.46 36.22
CA ARG A 61 35.63 -0.92 36.70
C ARG A 61 34.31 -1.22 37.43
N LYS A 62 33.97 -0.39 38.43
CA LYS A 62 32.72 -0.52 39.20
C LYS A 62 31.46 -0.43 38.34
N GLN A 63 31.42 0.45 37.34
CA GLN A 63 30.27 0.53 36.40
C GLN A 63 30.11 -0.77 35.59
N VAL A 64 31.22 -1.32 35.08
CA VAL A 64 31.21 -2.54 34.26
C VAL A 64 30.83 -3.76 35.11
N ASP A 65 31.48 -3.94 36.26
CA ASP A 65 31.18 -5.03 37.19
C ASP A 65 29.72 -4.98 37.66
N ALA A 66 29.20 -3.81 38.06
CA ALA A 66 27.80 -3.65 38.47
C ALA A 66 26.78 -4.01 37.37
N CYS A 67 27.08 -3.78 36.09
CA CYS A 67 26.21 -4.19 34.99
C CYS A 67 26.26 -5.71 34.77
N ILE A 68 27.46 -6.31 34.80
CA ILE A 68 27.66 -7.71 34.44
C ILE A 68 27.27 -8.65 35.59
N ASP A 69 27.55 -8.29 36.84
CA ASP A 69 27.31 -9.16 38.00
C ASP A 69 25.81 -9.34 38.33
N ASP A 70 24.99 -8.30 38.10
CA ASP A 70 23.55 -8.31 38.37
C ASP A 70 22.71 -8.70 37.13
N ILE A 71 22.91 -7.99 36.01
CA ILE A 71 22.07 -8.12 34.81
C ILE A 71 22.62 -9.19 33.84
N GLY A 72 23.94 -9.41 33.87
CA GLY A 72 24.65 -10.25 32.91
C GLY A 72 24.72 -9.67 31.50
N ILE A 73 25.43 -10.36 30.60
CA ILE A 73 25.82 -9.80 29.30
C ILE A 73 25.65 -10.82 28.15
N ASP A 74 25.24 -10.34 26.97
CA ASP A 74 25.23 -11.14 25.73
C ASP A 74 26.31 -10.63 24.73
N VAL A 75 26.46 -9.30 24.58
CA VAL A 75 27.51 -8.69 23.73
C VAL A 75 28.05 -7.41 24.37
N VAL A 76 29.37 -7.22 24.40
CA VAL A 76 29.98 -5.92 24.75
C VAL A 76 30.35 -5.14 23.49
N LYS A 77 29.98 -3.85 23.45
CA LYS A 77 30.40 -2.89 22.43
C LYS A 77 31.29 -1.83 23.08
N THR A 78 32.45 -1.53 22.51
CA THR A 78 33.29 -0.40 22.97
C THR A 78 33.24 0.78 22.00
N GLY A 79 33.57 1.97 22.49
CA GLY A 79 33.79 3.17 21.68
C GLY A 79 35.06 3.89 22.13
N MET A 80 34.98 5.20 22.36
CA MET A 80 36.10 5.96 22.94
C MET A 80 36.46 5.39 24.32
N LEU A 81 37.65 4.80 24.46
CA LEU A 81 38.14 4.25 25.73
C LEU A 81 39.00 5.24 26.55
N ALA A 82 39.34 6.39 25.97
CA ALA A 82 39.85 7.59 26.65
C ALA A 82 41.26 7.51 27.30
N SER A 83 41.72 6.37 27.84
CA SER A 83 43.09 6.20 28.36
C SER A 83 43.59 4.75 28.30
N ALA A 84 44.90 4.55 28.47
CA ALA A 84 45.51 3.22 28.56
C ALA A 84 44.95 2.41 29.75
N ASP A 85 44.76 3.02 30.91
CA ASP A 85 44.25 2.33 32.10
C ASP A 85 42.78 1.94 31.96
N ALA A 86 41.98 2.74 31.26
CA ALA A 86 40.61 2.37 30.91
C ALA A 86 40.58 1.18 29.93
N ILE A 87 41.50 1.11 28.95
CA ILE A 87 41.67 -0.06 28.08
C ILE A 87 42.03 -1.30 28.89
N ARG A 88 42.95 -1.19 29.87
CA ARG A 88 43.30 -2.30 30.79
C ARG A 88 42.11 -2.79 31.60
N VAL A 89 41.31 -1.88 32.15
CA VAL A 89 40.08 -2.22 32.88
C VAL A 89 39.10 -2.99 32.00
N VAL A 90 38.93 -2.60 30.73
CA VAL A 90 38.07 -3.30 29.77
C VAL A 90 38.63 -4.67 29.38
N ALA A 91 39.93 -4.77 29.08
CA ALA A 91 40.57 -6.03 28.73
C ALA A 91 40.55 -7.05 29.90
N ASP A 92 40.82 -6.58 31.12
CA ASP A 92 40.68 -7.37 32.35
C ASP A 92 39.23 -7.81 32.59
N SER A 93 38.26 -6.90 32.40
CA SER A 93 36.83 -7.26 32.46
C SER A 93 36.45 -8.35 31.47
N PHE A 94 36.94 -8.29 30.22
CA PHE A 94 36.65 -9.30 29.20
C PHE A 94 37.17 -10.69 29.62
N ARG A 95 38.34 -10.73 30.26
CA ARG A 95 38.95 -11.97 30.81
C ARG A 95 38.18 -12.49 32.01
N ARG A 96 37.95 -11.66 33.05
CA ARG A 96 37.26 -12.05 34.29
C ARG A 96 35.84 -12.55 34.03
N HIS A 97 35.08 -11.81 33.23
CA HIS A 97 33.67 -12.09 32.93
C HIS A 97 33.46 -12.99 31.71
N HIS A 98 34.54 -13.56 31.15
CA HIS A 98 34.50 -14.51 30.04
C HIS A 98 33.65 -14.02 28.85
N VAL A 99 33.82 -12.74 28.47
CA VAL A 99 33.00 -12.08 27.43
C VAL A 99 33.17 -12.80 26.09
N GLN A 100 32.10 -13.46 25.62
CA GLN A 100 32.14 -14.32 24.43
C GLN A 100 32.15 -13.53 23.12
N VAL A 101 31.46 -12.39 23.09
CA VAL A 101 31.26 -11.57 21.89
C VAL A 101 31.54 -10.10 22.19
N SER A 102 32.45 -9.52 21.42
CA SER A 102 32.99 -8.17 21.62
C SER A 102 33.12 -7.41 20.31
N VAL A 103 32.46 -6.25 20.21
CA VAL A 103 32.52 -5.33 19.07
C VAL A 103 33.35 -4.11 19.48
N VAL A 104 34.51 -3.91 18.86
CA VAL A 104 35.40 -2.79 19.18
C VAL A 104 35.36 -1.76 18.06
N ASP A 105 34.91 -0.55 18.40
CA ASP A 105 35.01 0.65 17.55
C ASP A 105 36.17 1.51 18.09
N PRO A 106 37.35 1.49 17.44
CA PRO A 106 38.57 2.08 18.00
C PRO A 106 38.58 3.60 17.75
N VAL A 107 37.70 4.33 18.45
CA VAL A 107 37.52 5.78 18.31
C VAL A 107 38.76 6.54 18.82
N MET A 108 39.75 6.64 17.94
CA MET A 108 41.07 7.27 18.20
C MET A 108 41.18 8.67 17.59
N VAL A 109 40.40 8.96 16.55
CA VAL A 109 40.38 10.25 15.85
C VAL A 109 38.93 10.66 15.65
N SER A 110 38.56 11.86 16.05
CA SER A 110 37.20 12.39 15.84
C SER A 110 36.95 12.68 14.35
N THR A 111 35.68 12.80 13.96
CA THR A 111 35.29 13.27 12.61
C THR A 111 35.77 14.70 12.31
N SER A 112 36.19 15.46 13.32
CA SER A 112 36.83 16.79 13.18
C SER A 112 38.35 16.74 13.16
N GLY A 113 38.97 15.55 13.17
CA GLY A 113 40.43 15.36 13.15
C GLY A 113 41.13 15.47 14.50
N SER A 114 40.38 15.57 15.61
CA SER A 114 40.95 15.64 16.96
C SER A 114 41.42 14.25 17.41
N HIS A 115 42.66 14.14 17.89
CA HIS A 115 43.14 12.90 18.51
C HIS A 115 42.47 12.69 19.87
N LEU A 116 41.75 11.56 20.03
CA LEU A 116 40.95 11.21 21.22
C LEU A 116 41.65 10.18 22.12
N LEU A 117 42.67 9.50 21.61
CA LEU A 117 43.52 8.56 22.34
C LEU A 117 45.01 8.89 22.11
N PRO A 118 45.84 8.96 23.16
CA PRO A 118 47.28 9.15 23.02
C PRO A 118 47.99 7.87 22.55
N GLU A 119 49.16 8.00 21.90
CA GLU A 119 49.84 6.90 21.21
C GLU A 119 50.15 5.68 22.11
N HIS A 120 50.58 5.89 23.36
CA HIS A 120 50.81 4.81 24.34
C HIS A 120 49.52 4.03 24.72
N ALA A 121 48.34 4.64 24.58
CA ALA A 121 47.07 3.95 24.78
C ALA A 121 46.72 3.07 23.58
N ILE A 122 47.21 3.40 22.38
CA ILE A 122 47.04 2.60 21.15
C ILE A 122 47.91 1.34 21.23
N GLU A 123 49.14 1.45 21.73
CA GLU A 123 49.98 0.28 22.06
C GLU A 123 49.26 -0.67 23.03
N THR A 124 48.62 -0.11 24.07
CA THR A 124 47.83 -0.88 25.05
C THR A 124 46.59 -1.52 24.42
N LEU A 125 45.91 -0.81 23.51
CA LEU A 125 44.77 -1.35 22.74
C LEU A 125 45.18 -2.59 21.92
N ILE A 126 46.28 -2.48 21.18
CA ILE A 126 46.81 -3.53 20.30
C ILE A 126 47.25 -4.75 21.11
N SER A 127 48.01 -4.54 22.19
CA SER A 127 48.60 -5.63 22.97
C SER A 127 47.62 -6.32 23.93
N GLU A 128 46.67 -5.59 24.53
CA GLU A 128 45.81 -6.14 25.57
C GLU A 128 44.36 -6.42 25.14
N LEU A 129 43.75 -5.60 24.29
CA LEU A 129 42.31 -5.69 23.97
C LEU A 129 42.01 -6.29 22.59
N LEU A 130 42.81 -6.00 21.56
CA LEU A 130 42.61 -6.60 20.23
C LEU A 130 42.62 -8.15 20.22
N PRO A 131 43.48 -8.85 20.99
CA PRO A 131 43.44 -10.32 21.09
C PRO A 131 42.16 -10.88 21.71
N LEU A 132 41.36 -10.05 22.39
CA LEU A 132 40.07 -10.41 23.00
C LEU A 132 38.86 -9.95 22.16
N THR A 133 39.12 -9.40 20.97
CA THR A 133 38.11 -8.75 20.13
C THR A 133 37.50 -9.73 19.13
N THR A 134 36.17 -9.81 19.09
CA THR A 134 35.44 -10.63 18.12
C THR A 134 35.38 -9.94 16.77
N ILE A 135 35.05 -8.64 16.74
CA ILE A 135 35.12 -7.83 15.53
C ILE A 135 35.66 -6.43 15.83
N LEU A 136 36.74 -6.06 15.15
CA LEU A 136 37.29 -4.70 15.15
C LEU A 136 36.67 -3.92 13.98
N THR A 137 36.28 -2.67 14.20
CA THR A 137 35.54 -1.87 13.20
C THR A 137 36.25 -0.54 12.88
N PRO A 138 37.51 -0.50 12.39
CA PRO A 138 38.25 0.76 12.22
C PRO A 138 37.87 1.50 10.94
N ASN A 139 37.92 2.83 10.95
CA ASN A 139 37.97 3.64 9.72
C ASN A 139 39.41 3.65 9.16
N LEU A 140 39.63 4.22 7.96
CA LEU A 140 40.98 4.23 7.38
C LEU A 140 42.01 5.01 8.24
N PRO A 141 41.77 6.26 8.68
CA PRO A 141 42.67 6.94 9.62
C PRO A 141 43.05 6.09 10.84
N GLU A 142 42.07 5.42 11.45
CA GLU A 142 42.25 4.50 12.59
C GLU A 142 43.09 3.27 12.19
N ALA A 143 42.84 2.68 11.01
CA ALA A 143 43.58 1.55 10.47
C ALA A 143 45.06 1.85 10.25
N ARG A 144 45.37 2.99 9.60
CA ARG A 144 46.75 3.46 9.39
C ARG A 144 47.48 3.65 10.71
N LEU A 145 46.80 4.23 11.70
CA LEU A 145 47.38 4.51 13.01
C LEU A 145 47.70 3.20 13.77
N LEU A 146 46.78 2.24 13.79
CA LEU A 146 46.99 0.93 14.41
C LEU A 146 48.19 0.19 13.80
N LEU A 147 48.26 0.11 12.47
CA LEU A 147 49.35 -0.61 11.78
C LEU A 147 50.70 0.08 11.98
N LYS A 148 50.73 1.43 11.94
CA LYS A 148 51.93 2.21 12.23
C LYS A 148 52.43 1.98 13.66
N THR A 149 51.55 2.05 14.66
CA THR A 149 51.91 1.81 16.08
C THR A 149 52.30 0.35 16.32
N ALA A 150 51.73 -0.62 15.59
CA ALA A 150 52.14 -2.02 15.63
C ALA A 150 53.47 -2.31 14.91
N GLY A 151 54.08 -1.33 14.22
CA GLY A 151 55.27 -1.54 13.40
C GLY A 151 55.04 -2.42 12.15
N VAL A 152 53.78 -2.60 11.73
CA VAL A 152 53.42 -3.42 10.57
C VAL A 152 53.48 -2.55 9.30
N PRO A 153 54.31 -2.89 8.31
CA PRO A 153 54.36 -2.14 7.05
C PRO A 153 53.05 -2.32 6.28
N PHE A 154 52.53 -1.23 5.72
CA PHE A 154 51.35 -1.22 4.86
C PHE A 154 51.53 -0.25 3.70
N GLU A 155 50.85 -0.54 2.59
CA GLU A 155 50.78 0.34 1.43
C GLU A 155 49.51 1.21 1.48
N GLU A 156 49.56 2.39 0.89
CA GLU A 156 48.38 3.25 0.76
C GLU A 156 47.39 2.65 -0.24
N PRO A 157 46.10 2.48 0.12
CA PRO A 157 45.16 1.78 -0.74
C PRO A 157 44.84 2.57 -2.01
N GLU A 158 45.02 1.92 -3.17
CA GLU A 158 44.66 2.45 -4.49
C GLU A 158 43.37 1.83 -5.06
N GLY A 159 42.92 0.70 -4.50
CA GLY A 159 41.71 -0.02 -4.94
C GLY A 159 41.33 -1.18 -4.01
N VAL A 160 40.31 -1.94 -4.42
CA VAL A 160 39.69 -3.01 -3.60
C VAL A 160 40.72 -3.96 -2.99
N ASP A 161 41.66 -4.50 -3.78
CA ASP A 161 42.61 -5.52 -3.30
C ASP A 161 43.53 -4.98 -2.20
N SER A 162 44.03 -3.75 -2.34
CA SER A 162 44.84 -3.09 -1.31
C SER A 162 44.04 -2.79 -0.02
N ILE A 163 42.72 -2.54 -0.13
CA ILE A 163 41.84 -2.37 1.04
C ILE A 163 41.62 -3.73 1.75
N VAL A 164 41.49 -4.83 1.00
CA VAL A 164 41.41 -6.19 1.54
C VAL A 164 42.73 -6.59 2.21
N GLN A 165 43.89 -6.26 1.62
CA GLN A 165 45.20 -6.46 2.23
C GLN A 165 45.35 -5.69 3.55
N LEU A 166 44.87 -4.44 3.61
CA LEU A 166 44.88 -3.64 4.84
C LEU A 166 43.98 -4.25 5.93
N ALA A 167 42.79 -4.73 5.57
CA ALA A 167 41.90 -5.45 6.50
C ALA A 167 42.53 -6.75 7.01
N ARG A 168 43.26 -7.48 6.16
CA ARG A 168 44.02 -8.68 6.54
C ARG A 168 45.19 -8.35 7.48
N ALA A 169 45.93 -7.28 7.24
CA ALA A 169 47.02 -6.84 8.12
C ALA A 169 46.50 -6.45 9.52
N LEU A 170 45.35 -5.77 9.59
CA LEU A 170 44.68 -5.45 10.85
C LEU A 170 44.22 -6.72 11.61
N GLN A 171 43.79 -7.75 10.88
CA GLN A 171 43.32 -9.00 11.49
C GLN A 171 44.49 -9.78 12.15
N GLN A 172 45.71 -9.60 11.65
CA GLN A 172 46.93 -10.16 12.27
C GLN A 172 47.28 -9.50 13.62
N LEU A 173 46.67 -8.36 13.98
CA LEU A 173 46.86 -7.72 15.30
C LEU A 173 46.06 -8.39 16.43
N GLY A 174 45.34 -9.49 16.16
CA GLY A 174 44.62 -10.29 17.16
C GLY A 174 43.09 -10.40 17.05
N PRO A 175 42.31 -9.50 16.42
CA PRO A 175 40.85 -9.64 16.40
C PRO A 175 40.41 -10.79 15.49
N LYS A 176 39.33 -11.51 15.84
CA LYS A 176 38.83 -12.63 15.02
C LYS A 176 38.36 -12.17 13.63
N TYR A 177 37.68 -11.02 13.59
CA TYR A 177 37.19 -10.37 12.38
C TYR A 177 37.58 -8.88 12.36
N VAL A 178 37.73 -8.31 11.17
CA VAL A 178 37.93 -6.87 10.94
C VAL A 178 36.93 -6.37 9.91
N LEU A 179 36.21 -5.29 10.23
CA LEU A 179 35.38 -4.53 9.31
C LEU A 179 36.01 -3.16 9.05
N LEU A 180 36.78 -3.07 7.98
CA LEU A 180 37.40 -1.81 7.55
C LEU A 180 36.33 -0.90 6.93
N LYS A 181 36.03 0.22 7.61
CA LYS A 181 34.98 1.20 7.25
C LYS A 181 35.50 2.16 6.18
N GLY A 182 35.13 1.95 4.91
CA GLY A 182 35.62 2.71 3.76
C GLY A 182 34.88 4.02 3.45
N GLY A 183 34.01 4.53 4.32
CA GLY A 183 33.33 5.82 4.11
C GLY A 183 34.25 7.03 3.91
N HIS A 184 35.53 6.90 4.28
CA HIS A 184 36.61 7.88 4.07
C HIS A 184 37.47 7.62 2.81
N LEU A 185 37.23 6.49 2.11
CA LEU A 185 37.78 6.12 0.80
C LEU A 185 36.66 5.78 -0.19
N PRO A 186 35.84 6.77 -0.57
CA PRO A 186 34.91 6.58 -1.66
C PRO A 186 35.66 6.18 -2.94
N LEU A 187 35.21 5.09 -3.56
CA LEU A 187 35.77 4.58 -4.80
C LEU A 187 35.09 5.24 -6.01
N THR A 188 35.84 5.31 -7.11
CA THR A 188 35.35 5.61 -8.45
C THR A 188 34.45 4.48 -8.97
N LYS A 189 33.79 4.71 -10.11
CA LYS A 189 33.01 3.67 -10.80
C LYS A 189 33.84 2.41 -11.13
N ASP A 190 35.14 2.59 -11.37
CA ASP A 190 36.08 1.52 -11.70
C ASP A 190 36.73 0.89 -10.45
N ARG A 191 36.12 1.10 -9.27
CA ARG A 191 36.51 0.54 -7.95
C ARG A 191 37.94 0.88 -7.52
N ARG A 192 38.48 2.01 -8.00
CA ARG A 192 39.75 2.61 -7.55
C ARG A 192 39.49 3.72 -6.55
N VAL A 193 40.43 3.98 -5.65
CA VAL A 193 40.32 5.07 -4.67
C VAL A 193 40.23 6.42 -5.39
N SER A 194 39.18 7.19 -5.09
CA SER A 194 38.96 8.49 -5.70
C SER A 194 39.98 9.52 -5.23
N LYS A 195 40.50 10.33 -6.15
CA LYS A 195 41.37 11.47 -5.83
C LYS A 195 40.59 12.78 -5.71
N ASN A 196 39.33 12.82 -6.16
CA ASN A 196 38.49 14.02 -6.22
C ASN A 196 37.07 13.77 -5.68
N ALA A 197 36.46 14.77 -5.03
CA ALA A 197 35.09 14.67 -4.51
C ALA A 197 34.01 14.38 -5.59
N ALA A 198 34.22 14.85 -6.82
CA ALA A 198 33.28 14.64 -7.93
C ALA A 198 33.28 13.18 -8.48
N GLU A 199 34.32 12.43 -8.16
CA GLU A 199 34.54 11.05 -8.58
C GLU A 199 34.05 10.02 -7.54
N HIS A 200 33.58 10.47 -6.36
CA HIS A 200 32.98 9.60 -5.34
C HIS A 200 31.73 8.90 -5.91
N ARG A 201 31.73 7.55 -5.93
CA ARG A 201 30.59 6.75 -6.40
C ARG A 201 30.18 5.65 -5.43
N ILE A 202 31.15 4.91 -4.88
CA ILE A 202 30.91 3.72 -4.08
C ILE A 202 31.55 3.89 -2.69
N VAL A 203 30.82 3.58 -1.63
CA VAL A 203 31.41 3.26 -0.32
C VAL A 203 31.63 1.76 -0.26
N LEU A 204 32.87 1.33 -0.05
CA LEU A 204 33.21 -0.07 0.16
C LEU A 204 33.55 -0.31 1.63
N ASN A 205 32.76 -1.14 2.31
CA ASN A 205 33.14 -1.72 3.60
C ASN A 205 33.65 -3.15 3.38
N VAL A 206 34.80 -3.49 3.95
CA VAL A 206 35.42 -4.81 3.81
C VAL A 206 35.40 -5.53 5.15
N LEU A 207 34.65 -6.63 5.23
CA LEU A 207 34.71 -7.57 6.33
C LEU A 207 35.72 -8.67 5.98
N TYR A 208 36.75 -8.85 6.80
CA TYR A 208 37.74 -9.92 6.68
C TYR A 208 37.77 -10.78 7.95
N GLY A 209 37.80 -12.09 7.80
CA GLY A 209 37.85 -13.05 8.91
C GLY A 209 37.80 -14.49 8.38
N GLU A 210 38.30 -15.44 9.17
CA GLU A 210 38.34 -16.88 8.81
C GLU A 210 39.06 -17.19 7.48
N GLY A 211 39.87 -16.26 6.97
CA GLY A 211 40.57 -16.35 5.69
C GLY A 211 39.79 -15.81 4.48
N GLU A 212 38.53 -15.39 4.67
CA GLU A 212 37.66 -14.87 3.62
C GLU A 212 37.46 -13.36 3.71
N ALA A 213 37.19 -12.74 2.56
CA ALA A 213 36.86 -11.31 2.43
C ALA A 213 35.43 -11.14 1.88
N THR A 214 34.53 -10.59 2.70
CA THR A 214 33.19 -10.17 2.27
C THR A 214 33.19 -8.67 1.96
N LEU A 215 33.00 -8.33 0.69
CA LEU A 215 32.87 -6.96 0.21
C LEU A 215 31.43 -6.48 0.35
N MET A 216 31.23 -5.25 0.84
CA MET A 216 29.91 -4.63 0.99
C MET A 216 29.94 -3.24 0.37
N GLU A 217 29.32 -3.11 -0.80
CA GLU A 217 29.28 -1.87 -1.56
C GLU A 217 27.91 -1.19 -1.45
N THR A 218 27.93 0.11 -1.23
CA THR A 218 26.75 0.99 -1.28
C THR A 218 27.07 2.25 -2.10
N ASP A 219 26.03 2.89 -2.63
CA ASP A 219 26.19 4.19 -3.29
C ASP A 219 26.71 5.23 -2.30
N TYR A 220 27.64 6.08 -2.75
CA TYR A 220 28.15 7.19 -1.94
C TYR A 220 27.05 8.25 -1.71
N LEU A 221 26.50 8.28 -0.49
CA LEU A 221 25.49 9.25 -0.10
C LEU A 221 26.13 10.60 0.22
N THR A 222 25.81 11.62 -0.58
CA THR A 222 26.22 13.00 -0.29
C THR A 222 25.31 13.59 0.78
N SER A 223 25.72 13.49 2.05
CA SER A 223 25.03 14.09 3.19
C SER A 223 26.05 14.71 4.16
N LYS A 224 25.64 15.77 4.85
CA LYS A 224 26.36 16.32 6.02
C LYS A 224 25.96 15.64 7.34
N ASN A 225 24.89 14.84 7.31
CA ASN A 225 24.33 14.18 8.48
C ASN A 225 24.96 12.79 8.63
N THR A 226 26.27 12.78 8.88
CA THR A 226 27.09 11.56 9.04
C THR A 226 27.73 11.45 10.41
N HIS A 227 27.34 12.31 11.37
CA HIS A 227 27.79 12.21 12.75
C HIS A 227 27.22 10.93 13.39
N GLY A 228 28.06 10.23 14.15
CA GLY A 228 27.71 8.95 14.79
C GLY A 228 27.53 7.73 13.89
N THR A 229 27.88 7.79 12.60
CA THR A 229 27.76 6.63 11.69
C THR A 229 28.61 5.43 12.14
N GLY A 230 29.82 5.67 12.63
CA GLY A 230 30.74 4.63 13.15
C GLY A 230 30.19 3.90 14.37
N CYS A 231 29.85 4.64 15.43
CA CYS A 231 29.32 4.05 16.66
C CYS A 231 27.96 3.38 16.43
N SER A 232 27.10 3.97 15.59
CA SER A 232 25.83 3.37 15.18
C SER A 232 25.99 2.06 14.41
N LEU A 233 27.00 1.97 13.54
CA LEU A 233 27.33 0.73 12.82
C LEU A 233 27.76 -0.36 13.81
N ALA A 234 28.69 -0.03 14.71
CA ALA A 234 29.18 -0.96 15.74
C ALA A 234 28.05 -1.43 16.67
N SER A 235 27.18 -0.53 17.12
CA SER A 235 26.05 -0.86 17.99
C SER A 235 24.97 -1.68 17.28
N ALA A 236 24.70 -1.44 16.00
CA ALA A 236 23.80 -2.29 15.21
C ALA A 236 24.40 -3.69 14.97
N ILE A 237 25.72 -3.81 14.76
CA ILE A 237 26.42 -5.11 14.72
C ILE A 237 26.25 -5.83 16.07
N ALA A 238 26.48 -5.14 17.18
CA ALA A 238 26.37 -5.70 18.52
C ALA A 238 24.95 -6.22 18.82
N SER A 239 23.90 -5.44 18.50
CA SER A 239 22.51 -5.87 18.64
C SER A 239 22.16 -7.08 17.76
N ASN A 240 22.59 -7.10 16.49
CA ASN A 240 22.34 -8.24 15.61
C ASN A 240 23.04 -9.52 16.10
N LEU A 241 24.29 -9.42 16.59
CA LEU A 241 25.01 -10.54 17.20
C LEU A 241 24.33 -11.02 18.49
N ALA A 242 23.84 -10.11 19.35
CA ALA A 242 23.11 -10.46 20.57
C ALA A 242 21.78 -11.20 20.27
N SER A 243 21.17 -10.90 19.13
CA SER A 243 20.01 -11.62 18.58
C SER A 243 20.35 -13.00 17.96
N GLY A 244 21.63 -13.42 17.97
CA GLY A 244 22.07 -14.74 17.47
C GLY A 244 22.30 -14.81 15.96
N MET A 245 22.49 -13.66 15.30
CA MET A 245 22.66 -13.58 13.85
C MET A 245 24.13 -13.78 13.42
N GLY A 246 24.37 -14.46 12.30
CA GLY A 246 25.72 -14.75 11.80
C GLY A 246 26.51 -13.49 11.42
N MET A 247 27.84 -13.51 11.55
CA MET A 247 28.70 -12.32 11.45
C MET A 247 28.48 -11.50 10.17
N ALA A 248 28.59 -12.14 8.99
CA ALA A 248 28.40 -11.45 7.71
C ALA A 248 26.98 -10.90 7.52
N GLU A 249 25.94 -11.54 8.08
CA GLU A 249 24.57 -11.05 8.02
C GLU A 249 24.36 -9.84 8.96
N SER A 250 24.87 -9.93 10.20
CA SER A 250 24.87 -8.86 11.20
C SER A 250 25.50 -7.58 10.66
N VAL A 251 26.65 -7.69 9.98
CA VAL A 251 27.33 -6.56 9.35
C VAL A 251 26.56 -6.03 8.14
N ARG A 252 26.00 -6.89 7.27
CA ARG A 252 25.16 -6.44 6.14
C ARG A 252 23.91 -5.68 6.59
N LYS A 253 23.23 -6.15 7.63
CA LYS A 253 22.04 -5.46 8.19
C LYS A 253 22.41 -4.15 8.88
N ALA A 254 23.50 -4.13 9.64
CA ALA A 254 24.01 -2.91 10.27
C ALA A 254 24.38 -1.83 9.22
N ASN A 255 25.04 -2.21 8.12
CA ASN A 255 25.31 -1.29 7.00
C ASN A 255 24.01 -0.69 6.43
N LYS A 256 22.99 -1.53 6.16
CA LYS A 256 21.68 -1.05 5.66
C LYS A 256 20.93 -0.17 6.65
N TYR A 257 21.04 -0.44 7.95
CA TYR A 257 20.47 0.39 9.01
C TYR A 257 21.13 1.78 9.03
N VAL A 258 22.46 1.87 9.01
CA VAL A 258 23.15 3.17 8.96
C VAL A 258 22.87 3.91 7.65
N GLU A 259 22.82 3.22 6.50
CA GLU A 259 22.44 3.78 5.21
C GLU A 259 21.04 4.39 5.22
N ALA A 260 20.06 3.67 5.78
CA ALA A 260 18.68 4.15 5.95
C ALA A 260 18.61 5.32 6.94
N GLY A 261 19.38 5.28 8.04
CA GLY A 261 19.49 6.37 9.01
C GLY A 261 20.08 7.66 8.41
N ILE A 262 21.03 7.56 7.47
CA ILE A 262 21.54 8.71 6.71
C ILE A 262 20.46 9.22 5.75
N LYS A 263 19.80 8.34 4.99
CA LYS A 263 18.74 8.70 4.03
C LYS A 263 17.52 9.35 4.68
N ALA A 264 17.16 8.92 5.90
CA ALA A 264 16.05 9.44 6.68
C ALA A 264 16.47 10.50 7.72
N SER A 265 17.69 11.03 7.63
CA SER A 265 18.19 12.08 8.53
C SER A 265 17.54 13.43 8.25
N GLU A 266 17.30 14.20 9.31
CA GLU A 266 16.91 15.61 9.23
C GLU A 266 18.05 16.50 9.73
N ASP A 267 18.08 17.74 9.25
CA ASP A 267 19.13 18.71 9.57
C ASP A 267 19.04 19.20 11.02
N ILE A 268 19.73 18.52 11.93
CA ILE A 268 19.84 18.89 13.34
C ILE A 268 21.25 19.45 13.62
N GLY A 269 21.31 20.67 14.15
CA GLY A 269 22.56 21.35 14.49
C GLY A 269 23.10 22.29 13.41
N LYS A 270 24.38 22.68 13.54
CA LYS A 270 25.04 23.64 12.63
C LYS A 270 26.27 23.08 11.89
N GLY A 271 26.87 22.00 12.42
CA GLY A 271 27.97 21.30 11.77
C GLY A 271 27.50 19.98 11.14
N SER A 272 28.23 18.89 11.41
CA SER A 272 27.86 17.54 10.97
C SER A 272 26.67 17.02 11.79
N GLY A 273 25.53 16.81 11.14
CA GLY A 273 24.30 16.38 11.81
C GLY A 273 24.28 14.88 12.14
N PRO A 274 23.44 14.45 13.10
CA PRO A 274 23.26 13.04 13.45
C PRO A 274 22.44 12.29 12.39
N ILE A 275 22.59 10.96 12.35
CA ILE A 275 21.67 10.09 11.59
C ILE A 275 20.32 9.92 12.32
N ASN A 276 19.27 9.51 11.59
CA ASN A 276 17.99 9.17 12.19
C ASN A 276 17.99 7.73 12.74
N HIS A 277 18.30 7.58 14.02
CA HIS A 277 18.36 6.28 14.71
C HIS A 277 17.01 5.53 14.81
N PHE A 278 15.87 6.22 14.66
CA PHE A 278 14.54 5.63 14.86
C PHE A 278 13.74 5.44 13.56
N HIS A 279 14.42 5.43 12.42
CA HIS A 279 13.81 5.30 11.09
C HIS A 279 13.01 3.99 10.86
N SER A 280 13.09 3.01 11.78
CA SER A 280 12.38 1.73 11.73
C SER A 280 11.49 1.46 12.96
N THR A 281 11.30 2.44 13.85
CA THR A 281 10.61 2.23 15.15
C THR A 281 9.20 2.82 15.13
N TYR A 282 8.23 2.08 15.67
CA TYR A 282 6.83 2.51 15.82
C TYR A 282 6.43 2.47 17.30
N THR A 283 5.75 3.53 17.78
CA THR A 283 5.29 3.65 19.17
C THR A 283 3.76 3.61 19.22
N LEU A 284 3.20 2.81 20.12
CA LEU A 284 1.76 2.74 20.37
C LEU A 284 1.31 3.96 21.19
N PRO A 285 0.12 4.55 20.93
CA PRO A 285 -0.36 5.72 21.66
C PRO A 285 -1.03 5.40 23.01
N PHE A 286 -1.02 4.13 23.43
CA PHE A 286 -1.62 3.62 24.66
C PHE A 286 -0.73 2.53 25.28
N VAL A 287 -0.86 2.33 26.60
CA VAL A 287 -0.24 1.21 27.32
C VAL A 287 -0.96 -0.12 27.03
N PRO A 288 -0.35 -1.29 27.25
CA PRO A 288 -1.06 -2.57 27.26
C PRO A 288 -2.34 -2.48 28.11
N ASP A 289 -3.40 -3.16 27.67
CA ASP A 289 -4.76 -3.12 28.24
C ASP A 289 -5.49 -1.75 28.21
N GLY A 290 -4.79 -0.62 28.04
CA GLY A 290 -5.36 0.74 27.95
C GLY A 290 -6.06 1.12 26.63
N PHE A 291 -6.32 0.15 25.74
CA PHE A 291 -6.92 0.42 24.42
C PHE A 291 -8.35 0.97 24.49
N ILE A 292 -9.16 0.44 25.41
CA ILE A 292 -10.58 0.81 25.55
C ILE A 292 -10.71 2.24 26.08
N ASP A 293 -9.96 2.58 27.14
CA ASP A 293 -9.98 3.94 27.70
C ASP A 293 -9.40 4.95 26.70
N TYR A 294 -8.31 4.60 25.99
CA TYR A 294 -7.82 5.41 24.87
C TYR A 294 -8.88 5.67 23.79
N LEU A 295 -9.70 4.66 23.43
CA LEU A 295 -10.80 4.84 22.48
C LEU A 295 -11.89 5.78 23.00
N ILE A 296 -12.27 5.68 24.28
CA ILE A 296 -13.35 6.49 24.87
C ILE A 296 -12.90 7.94 25.13
N GLU A 297 -11.65 8.13 25.57
CA GLU A 297 -11.12 9.46 25.90
C GLU A 297 -10.79 10.32 24.69
N ARG A 298 -10.65 9.72 23.50
CA ARG A 298 -10.41 10.41 22.23
C ARG A 298 -11.35 11.59 22.03
N ALA A 299 -10.80 12.71 21.57
CA ALA A 299 -11.53 13.96 21.40
C ALA A 299 -12.73 13.85 20.43
N ASP A 300 -12.65 12.97 19.44
CA ASP A 300 -13.71 12.68 18.47
C ASP A 300 -14.76 11.66 18.95
N VAL A 301 -14.46 10.89 20.01
CA VAL A 301 -15.36 9.87 20.56
C VAL A 301 -16.08 10.34 21.82
N ARG A 302 -15.40 11.16 22.65
CA ARG A 302 -15.88 11.61 23.96
C ARG A 302 -17.27 12.28 23.95
N GLY A 303 -17.55 13.07 22.92
CA GLY A 303 -18.86 13.72 22.73
C GLY A 303 -19.96 12.68 22.44
N PRO A 304 -19.91 11.96 21.30
CA PRO A 304 -20.86 10.91 20.97
C PRO A 304 -21.03 9.83 22.05
N TRP A 305 -19.96 9.46 22.75
CA TRP A 305 -20.01 8.51 23.87
C TRP A 305 -20.82 9.04 25.06
N LYS A 306 -20.70 10.34 25.36
CA LYS A 306 -21.54 10.99 26.36
C LYS A 306 -23.00 11.08 25.90
N ASP A 307 -23.24 11.47 24.66
CA ASP A 307 -24.60 11.61 24.12
C ASP A 307 -25.34 10.25 24.09
N TYR A 308 -24.62 9.17 23.80
CA TYR A 308 -25.12 7.80 23.91
C TYR A 308 -25.40 7.39 25.37
N THR A 309 -24.40 7.51 26.26
CA THR A 309 -24.51 6.98 27.62
C THR A 309 -25.35 7.85 28.56
N GLU A 310 -25.48 9.16 28.31
CA GLU A 310 -26.32 10.09 29.08
C GLU A 310 -27.60 10.52 28.34
N HIS A 311 -28.02 9.78 27.31
CA HIS A 311 -29.17 10.10 26.48
C HIS A 311 -30.45 10.38 27.31
N GLU A 312 -31.36 11.21 26.79
CA GLU A 312 -32.57 11.59 27.51
C GLU A 312 -33.42 10.38 27.92
N PHE A 313 -33.55 9.38 27.05
CA PHE A 313 -34.20 8.09 27.36
C PHE A 313 -33.64 7.45 28.63
N VAL A 314 -32.31 7.40 28.76
CA VAL A 314 -31.61 6.81 29.91
C VAL A 314 -31.85 7.62 31.19
N ARG A 315 -31.93 8.95 31.08
CA ARG A 315 -32.27 9.85 32.20
C ARG A 315 -33.72 9.66 32.65
N GLN A 316 -34.67 9.59 31.72
CA GLN A 316 -36.07 9.34 32.03
C GLN A 316 -36.29 7.93 32.61
N LEU A 317 -35.55 6.92 32.13
CA LEU A 317 -35.55 5.56 32.66
C LEU A 317 -35.06 5.54 34.12
N GLY A 318 -33.90 6.16 34.40
CA GLY A 318 -33.36 6.26 35.76
C GLY A 318 -34.23 7.07 36.73
N ASN A 319 -34.91 8.12 36.24
CA ASN A 319 -35.86 8.90 37.04
C ASN A 319 -37.23 8.23 37.20
N GLY A 320 -37.50 7.11 36.53
CA GLY A 320 -38.81 6.45 36.52
C GLY A 320 -39.91 7.22 35.77
N THR A 321 -39.54 8.23 34.96
CA THR A 321 -40.47 9.13 34.26
C THR A 321 -40.68 8.79 32.78
N LEU A 322 -39.96 7.80 32.24
CA LEU A 322 -40.08 7.37 30.85
C LEU A 322 -41.54 6.91 30.55
N PRO A 323 -42.17 7.35 29.46
CA PRO A 323 -43.48 6.85 29.05
C PRO A 323 -43.45 5.36 28.73
N GLU A 324 -44.45 4.61 29.22
CA GLU A 324 -44.53 3.16 29.06
C GLU A 324 -44.48 2.71 27.59
N GLU A 325 -45.18 3.40 26.70
CA GLU A 325 -45.21 3.07 25.28
C GLU A 325 -43.84 3.24 24.61
N ASN A 326 -43.04 4.21 25.05
CA ASN A 326 -41.66 4.37 24.58
C ASN A 326 -40.76 3.22 25.07
N PHE A 327 -41.02 2.67 26.27
CA PHE A 327 -40.28 1.53 26.80
C PHE A 327 -40.68 0.22 26.10
N LYS A 328 -41.97 -0.03 25.87
CA LYS A 328 -42.47 -1.14 25.04
C LYS A 328 -41.88 -1.10 23.63
N TYR A 329 -41.88 0.08 23.02
CA TYR A 329 -41.29 0.28 21.69
C TYR A 329 -39.79 -0.03 21.67
N TYR A 330 -39.03 0.44 22.68
CA TYR A 330 -37.62 0.10 22.85
C TYR A 330 -37.42 -1.42 22.93
N LEU A 331 -38.16 -2.15 23.79
CA LEU A 331 -38.03 -3.60 23.93
C LEU A 331 -38.27 -4.37 22.62
N ILE A 332 -39.28 -3.98 21.84
CA ILE A 332 -39.59 -4.58 20.53
C ILE A 332 -38.41 -4.37 19.57
N GLN A 333 -37.86 -3.16 19.50
CA GLN A 333 -36.76 -2.83 18.59
C GLN A 333 -35.40 -3.40 19.05
N ASP A 334 -35.16 -3.52 20.36
CA ASP A 334 -33.95 -4.12 20.94
C ASP A 334 -33.93 -5.64 20.71
N TYR A 335 -35.08 -6.32 20.80
CA TYR A 335 -35.22 -7.74 20.43
C TYR A 335 -34.80 -8.00 18.96
N LEU A 336 -35.33 -7.19 18.03
CA LEU A 336 -34.97 -7.29 16.60
C LEU A 336 -33.48 -6.98 16.37
N PHE A 337 -32.94 -5.98 17.08
CA PHE A 337 -31.52 -5.64 17.05
C PHE A 337 -30.64 -6.79 17.55
N LEU A 338 -30.96 -7.44 18.67
CA LEU A 338 -30.16 -8.50 19.27
C LEU A 338 -30.02 -9.75 18.38
N ILE A 339 -31.08 -10.13 17.65
CA ILE A 339 -31.01 -11.20 16.62
C ILE A 339 -29.92 -10.90 15.58
N GLN A 340 -29.82 -9.64 15.20
CA GLN A 340 -28.92 -9.19 14.14
C GLN A 340 -27.50 -8.93 14.69
N PHE A 341 -27.39 -8.48 15.95
CA PHE A 341 -26.14 -8.39 16.70
C PHE A 341 -25.52 -9.79 16.92
N ALA A 342 -26.34 -10.83 17.18
CA ALA A 342 -25.89 -12.22 17.21
C ALA A 342 -25.32 -12.68 15.86
N ARG A 343 -25.95 -12.31 14.72
CA ARG A 343 -25.42 -12.59 13.37
C ARG A 343 -24.07 -11.89 13.13
N ALA A 344 -23.90 -10.66 13.62
CA ALA A 344 -22.63 -9.94 13.53
C ALA A 344 -21.52 -10.58 14.40
N ASN A 345 -21.85 -11.08 15.59
CA ASN A 345 -20.91 -11.86 16.41
C ASN A 345 -20.56 -13.21 15.75
N ALA A 346 -21.51 -13.88 15.07
CA ALA A 346 -21.21 -15.07 14.27
C ALA A 346 -20.26 -14.77 13.09
N LEU A 347 -20.39 -13.60 12.47
CA LEU A 347 -19.46 -13.12 11.45
C LEU A 347 -18.08 -12.80 12.05
N ALA A 348 -18.01 -12.34 13.30
CA ALA A 348 -16.77 -12.19 14.04
C ALA A 348 -16.10 -13.55 14.35
N SER A 349 -16.88 -14.58 14.71
CA SER A 349 -16.40 -15.97 14.81
C SER A 349 -15.81 -16.45 13.48
N TYR A 350 -16.50 -16.20 12.35
CA TYR A 350 -16.02 -16.59 11.03
C TYR A 350 -14.73 -15.86 10.62
N LYS A 351 -14.56 -14.60 11.01
CA LYS A 351 -13.36 -13.80 10.72
C LYS A 351 -12.20 -14.00 11.70
N ALA A 352 -12.41 -14.73 12.80
CA ALA A 352 -11.42 -14.96 13.82
C ALA A 352 -10.28 -15.89 13.33
N LYS A 353 -9.05 -15.63 13.79
CA LYS A 353 -7.84 -16.35 13.35
C LYS A 353 -7.38 -17.45 14.30
N THR A 354 -8.01 -17.59 15.47
CA THR A 354 -7.62 -18.57 16.49
C THR A 354 -8.84 -19.25 17.09
N MET A 355 -8.71 -20.52 17.49
CA MET A 355 -9.80 -21.25 18.16
C MET A 355 -10.28 -20.56 19.46
N LEU A 356 -9.38 -19.84 20.15
CA LEU A 356 -9.74 -19.07 21.34
C LEU A 356 -10.69 -17.90 20.99
N ASP A 357 -10.39 -17.16 19.93
CA ASP A 357 -11.23 -16.05 19.46
C ASP A 357 -12.58 -16.54 18.90
N ILE A 358 -12.57 -17.68 18.20
CA ILE A 358 -13.78 -18.37 17.71
C ILE A 358 -14.66 -18.76 18.91
N GLY A 359 -14.08 -19.40 19.93
CA GLY A 359 -14.78 -19.80 21.15
C GLY A 359 -15.36 -18.60 21.92
N ARG A 360 -14.60 -17.50 22.05
CA ARG A 360 -15.10 -16.25 22.66
C ARG A 360 -16.28 -15.66 21.89
N SER A 361 -16.15 -15.57 20.57
CA SER A 361 -17.20 -15.01 19.70
C SER A 361 -18.46 -15.91 19.68
N ALA A 362 -18.30 -17.23 19.77
CA ALA A 362 -19.40 -18.17 19.96
C ALA A 362 -20.08 -18.02 21.33
N GLN A 363 -19.30 -17.83 22.40
CA GLN A 363 -19.86 -17.57 23.73
C GLN A 363 -20.65 -16.26 23.78
N GLN A 364 -20.23 -15.21 23.06
CA GLN A 364 -21.01 -13.97 22.93
C GLN A 364 -22.39 -14.22 22.32
N ILE A 365 -22.53 -15.12 21.34
CA ILE A 365 -23.82 -15.49 20.75
C ILE A 365 -24.72 -16.20 21.77
N VAL A 366 -24.15 -17.10 22.59
CA VAL A 366 -24.89 -17.77 23.69
C VAL A 366 -25.35 -16.74 24.71
N ASN A 367 -24.51 -15.77 25.08
CA ASN A 367 -24.87 -14.71 26.03
C ASN A 367 -26.01 -13.83 25.49
N ILE A 368 -25.97 -13.47 24.19
CA ILE A 368 -27.06 -12.74 23.51
C ILE A 368 -28.35 -13.59 23.48
N GLN A 369 -28.25 -14.92 23.36
CA GLN A 369 -29.42 -15.80 23.42
C GLN A 369 -30.09 -15.78 24.80
N GLU A 370 -29.33 -15.72 25.90
CA GLU A 370 -29.89 -15.56 27.24
C GLU A 370 -30.50 -14.16 27.43
N GLU A 371 -29.84 -13.10 26.94
CA GLU A 371 -30.36 -11.73 26.95
C GLU A 371 -31.72 -11.62 26.22
N ILE A 372 -31.87 -12.30 25.07
CA ILE A 372 -33.13 -12.38 24.33
C ILE A 372 -34.25 -13.06 25.16
N LYS A 373 -33.94 -14.08 25.99
CA LYS A 373 -34.95 -14.72 26.86
C LYS A 373 -35.43 -13.74 27.93
N LEU A 374 -34.51 -12.99 28.55
CA LEU A 374 -34.83 -11.97 29.55
C LEU A 374 -35.70 -10.86 28.96
N HIS A 375 -35.39 -10.40 27.73
CA HIS A 375 -36.25 -9.46 27.00
C HIS A 375 -37.65 -10.01 26.73
N ILE A 376 -37.78 -11.28 26.33
CA ILE A 376 -39.09 -11.94 26.14
C ILE A 376 -39.88 -11.99 27.46
N GLU A 377 -39.23 -12.25 28.60
CA GLU A 377 -39.89 -12.26 29.91
C GLU A 377 -40.36 -10.87 30.34
N ILE A 378 -39.54 -9.83 30.14
CA ILE A 378 -39.94 -8.43 30.37
C ILE A 378 -41.12 -8.08 29.44
N CYS A 379 -41.07 -8.44 28.15
CA CYS A 379 -42.17 -8.19 27.21
C CYS A 379 -43.52 -8.78 27.67
N LYS A 380 -43.53 -10.00 28.24
CA LYS A 380 -44.73 -10.62 28.80
C LYS A 380 -45.33 -9.82 29.96
N GLU A 381 -44.50 -9.24 30.83
CA GLU A 381 -44.97 -8.39 31.95
C GLU A 381 -45.66 -7.11 31.45
N TYR A 382 -45.34 -6.65 30.24
CA TYR A 382 -45.95 -5.51 29.57
C TYR A 382 -47.07 -5.90 28.59
N GLY A 383 -47.49 -7.17 28.57
CA GLY A 383 -48.60 -7.69 27.77
C GLY A 383 -48.27 -7.99 26.30
N LEU A 384 -47.00 -8.01 25.91
CA LEU A 384 -46.56 -8.30 24.55
C LEU A 384 -46.26 -9.81 24.37
N SER A 385 -46.83 -10.43 23.34
CA SER A 385 -46.46 -11.79 22.93
C SER A 385 -45.32 -11.78 21.90
N ILE A 386 -44.65 -12.92 21.72
CA ILE A 386 -43.60 -13.06 20.70
C ILE A 386 -44.16 -12.81 19.29
N ALA A 387 -45.40 -13.25 19.03
CA ALA A 387 -46.07 -13.01 17.75
C ALA A 387 -46.34 -11.51 17.51
N ASP A 388 -46.63 -10.74 18.57
CA ASP A 388 -46.75 -9.29 18.45
C ASP A 388 -45.39 -8.67 18.07
N ILE A 389 -44.31 -9.05 18.77
CA ILE A 389 -42.94 -8.56 18.51
C ILE A 389 -42.48 -8.89 17.09
N GLU A 390 -42.62 -10.14 16.65
CA GLU A 390 -42.22 -10.60 15.30
C GLU A 390 -43.07 -10.00 14.17
N SER A 391 -44.26 -9.48 14.47
CA SER A 391 -45.13 -8.82 13.48
C SER A 391 -44.79 -7.35 13.20
N HIS A 392 -43.93 -6.72 14.02
CA HIS A 392 -43.49 -5.35 13.81
C HIS A 392 -42.32 -5.28 12.82
N GLU A 393 -42.37 -4.37 11.85
CA GLU A 393 -41.22 -4.07 11.00
C GLU A 393 -40.11 -3.36 11.80
N GLU A 394 -38.84 -3.64 11.45
CA GLU A 394 -37.69 -2.85 11.93
C GLU A 394 -37.87 -1.39 11.47
N ASP A 395 -37.84 -0.42 12.40
CA ASP A 395 -38.09 0.97 12.02
C ASP A 395 -36.98 1.51 11.10
N GLN A 396 -37.41 2.18 10.04
CA GLN A 396 -36.52 2.83 9.06
C GLN A 396 -36.08 4.22 9.53
N GLY A 397 -36.76 4.81 10.53
CA GLY A 397 -36.52 6.15 11.05
C GLY A 397 -35.62 6.25 12.29
N MET A 398 -35.66 5.27 13.21
CA MET A 398 -34.92 5.27 14.48
C MET A 398 -33.99 4.06 14.67
N MET A 399 -32.88 4.33 15.36
CA MET A 399 -31.85 3.43 15.94
C MET A 399 -31.42 2.12 15.24
N PRO A 400 -32.13 0.96 15.30
CA PRO A 400 -31.51 -0.32 14.91
C PRO A 400 -30.95 -0.36 13.49
N ASN A 401 -31.71 0.06 12.47
CA ASN A 401 -31.34 -0.17 11.07
C ASN A 401 -30.01 0.52 10.67
N PRO A 402 -29.74 1.81 11.00
CA PRO A 402 -28.45 2.43 10.71
C PRO A 402 -27.26 1.84 11.48
N VAL A 403 -27.42 1.52 12.78
CA VAL A 403 -26.36 0.95 13.62
C VAL A 403 -26.04 -0.47 13.18
N LEU A 404 -27.07 -1.29 12.97
CA LEU A 404 -26.92 -2.65 12.47
C LEU A 404 -26.27 -2.67 11.09
N LYS A 405 -26.74 -1.82 10.18
CA LYS A 405 -26.14 -1.67 8.86
C LYS A 405 -24.67 -1.29 8.96
N TYR A 406 -24.29 -0.35 9.83
CA TYR A 406 -22.89 0.00 10.05
C TYR A 406 -22.06 -1.19 10.56
N VAL A 407 -22.56 -1.94 11.55
CA VAL A 407 -21.88 -3.11 12.12
C VAL A 407 -21.75 -4.24 11.10
N LEU A 408 -22.79 -4.53 10.31
CA LEU A 408 -22.75 -5.54 9.24
C LEU A 408 -21.93 -5.08 8.03
N ASP A 409 -21.97 -3.81 7.65
CA ASP A 409 -21.16 -3.25 6.56
C ASP A 409 -19.67 -3.31 6.95
N ALA A 410 -19.29 -2.91 8.17
CA ALA A 410 -17.95 -3.13 8.71
C ALA A 410 -17.61 -4.63 8.76
N GLY A 411 -18.57 -5.45 9.22
CA GLY A 411 -18.48 -6.90 9.26
C GLY A 411 -18.29 -7.57 7.91
N HIS A 412 -18.74 -6.98 6.81
CA HIS A 412 -18.54 -7.48 5.46
C HIS A 412 -17.31 -6.88 4.76
N SER A 413 -17.06 -5.58 4.89
CA SER A 413 -16.04 -4.84 4.14
C SER A 413 -14.66 -4.81 4.79
N GLU A 414 -14.57 -4.80 6.12
CA GLU A 414 -13.32 -4.61 6.87
C GLU A 414 -12.82 -5.93 7.52
N ASP A 415 -11.75 -5.86 8.32
CA ASP A 415 -11.19 -7.05 8.97
C ASP A 415 -11.84 -7.38 10.34
N TRP A 416 -11.35 -8.44 11.00
CA TRP A 416 -11.84 -8.88 12.30
C TRP A 416 -11.76 -7.80 13.38
N LEU A 417 -10.70 -6.98 13.38
CA LEU A 417 -10.50 -5.94 14.39
C LEU A 417 -11.48 -4.78 14.19
N ALA A 418 -11.74 -4.41 12.93
CA ALA A 418 -12.72 -3.37 12.61
C ALA A 418 -14.15 -3.79 12.99
N LEU A 419 -14.56 -5.03 12.69
CA LEU A 419 -15.85 -5.58 13.14
C LEU A 419 -15.95 -5.62 14.67
N GLN A 420 -14.89 -6.08 15.34
CA GLN A 420 -14.82 -6.06 16.80
C GLN A 420 -15.02 -4.64 17.37
N VAL A 421 -14.26 -3.65 16.88
CA VAL A 421 -14.42 -2.24 17.28
C VAL A 421 -15.81 -1.67 16.97
N ALA A 422 -16.50 -2.16 15.93
CA ALA A 422 -17.88 -1.78 15.63
C ALA A 422 -18.92 -2.40 16.60
N LEU A 423 -18.68 -3.63 17.08
CA LEU A 423 -19.52 -4.31 18.09
C LEU A 423 -19.32 -3.74 19.50
N LEU A 424 -18.13 -3.19 19.77
CA LEU A 424 -17.70 -2.77 21.11
C LEU A 424 -18.67 -1.77 21.80
N PRO A 425 -19.18 -0.69 21.16
CA PRO A 425 -20.01 0.30 21.86
C PRO A 425 -21.28 -0.28 22.49
N CYS A 426 -21.95 -1.21 21.82
CA CYS A 426 -23.12 -1.90 22.37
C CYS A 426 -22.72 -2.79 23.56
N LEU A 427 -21.67 -3.59 23.39
CA LEU A 427 -21.16 -4.48 24.44
C LEU A 427 -20.77 -3.70 25.72
N ILE A 428 -20.10 -2.54 25.60
CA ILE A 428 -19.63 -1.79 26.77
C ILE A 428 -20.56 -0.66 27.24
N GLY A 429 -21.49 -0.19 26.41
CA GLY A 429 -22.37 0.93 26.70
C GLY A 429 -23.44 0.59 27.73
N TYR A 430 -24.17 -0.51 27.53
CA TYR A 430 -25.30 -0.90 28.37
C TYR A 430 -24.86 -1.14 29.83
N GLY A 431 -23.76 -1.87 30.07
CA GLY A 431 -23.23 -2.07 31.43
C GLY A 431 -22.68 -0.79 32.07
N ARG A 432 -22.05 0.12 31.30
CA ARG A 432 -21.63 1.44 31.79
C ARG A 432 -22.83 2.32 32.17
N ILE A 433 -23.91 2.26 31.39
CA ILE A 433 -25.18 2.96 31.67
C ILE A 433 -25.82 2.42 32.94
N ALA A 434 -26.04 1.11 32.99
CA ALA A 434 -26.78 0.47 34.08
C ALA A 434 -26.03 0.59 35.41
N ARG A 435 -24.70 0.38 35.44
CA ARG A 435 -23.91 0.57 36.66
C ARG A 435 -23.96 2.00 37.17
N ARG A 436 -23.88 3.00 36.29
CA ARG A 436 -24.04 4.42 36.68
C ARG A 436 -25.42 4.69 37.30
N LEU A 437 -26.50 4.12 36.77
CA LEU A 437 -27.85 4.30 37.33
C LEU A 437 -28.04 3.51 38.64
N TYR A 438 -27.44 2.33 38.78
CA TYR A 438 -27.50 1.53 40.00
C TYR A 438 -26.78 2.21 41.18
N ASP A 439 -25.60 2.76 40.88
CA ASP A 439 -24.73 3.45 41.83
C ASP A 439 -25.24 4.87 42.20
N ASP A 440 -26.07 5.51 41.37
CA ASP A 440 -26.68 6.82 41.68
C ASP A 440 -27.81 6.67 42.71
N PRO A 441 -27.69 7.23 43.93
CA PRO A 441 -28.73 7.14 44.96
C PRO A 441 -30.03 7.88 44.60
N LYS A 442 -30.06 8.66 43.51
CA LYS A 442 -31.26 9.37 43.04
C LYS A 442 -32.12 8.55 42.07
N THR A 443 -31.63 7.41 41.59
CA THR A 443 -32.38 6.54 40.67
C THR A 443 -33.60 5.93 41.35
N ALA A 444 -34.74 5.94 40.65
CA ALA A 444 -36.04 5.54 41.20
C ALA A 444 -36.15 4.01 41.33
N ARG A 445 -35.68 3.46 42.47
CA ARG A 445 -35.63 2.00 42.72
C ARG A 445 -36.99 1.31 42.78
N GLU A 446 -38.05 2.03 43.14
CA GLU A 446 -39.43 1.52 43.11
C GLU A 446 -40.07 1.62 41.71
N SER A 447 -39.33 2.07 40.70
CA SER A 447 -39.82 2.14 39.31
C SER A 447 -39.90 0.75 38.68
N ARG A 448 -40.94 0.55 37.86
CA ARG A 448 -41.11 -0.60 36.95
C ARG A 448 -39.97 -0.81 35.94
N TYR A 449 -39.03 0.14 35.82
CA TYR A 449 -37.82 0.03 35.00
C TYR A 449 -36.58 -0.44 35.79
N TRP A 450 -36.64 -0.51 37.12
CA TRP A 450 -35.50 -0.89 37.97
C TRP A 450 -34.96 -2.29 37.64
N LYS A 451 -35.85 -3.25 37.33
CA LYS A 451 -35.49 -4.61 36.92
C LYS A 451 -34.52 -4.65 35.73
N TRP A 452 -34.66 -3.75 34.75
CA TRP A 452 -33.73 -3.62 33.63
C TRP A 452 -32.34 -3.19 34.12
N ILE A 453 -32.27 -2.23 35.04
CA ILE A 453 -31.00 -1.74 35.62
C ILE A 453 -30.29 -2.87 36.38
N GLU A 454 -31.02 -3.67 37.15
CA GLU A 454 -30.46 -4.82 37.87
C GLU A 454 -29.90 -5.89 36.92
N THR A 455 -30.62 -6.22 35.84
CA THR A 455 -30.17 -7.20 34.83
C THR A 455 -28.80 -6.81 34.24
N TYR A 456 -28.62 -5.56 33.84
CA TYR A 456 -27.39 -5.08 33.18
C TYR A 456 -26.24 -4.75 34.17
N VAL A 457 -26.44 -4.91 35.48
CA VAL A 457 -25.40 -4.80 36.52
C VAL A 457 -25.00 -6.15 37.12
N SER A 458 -25.77 -7.20 36.84
CA SER A 458 -25.53 -8.58 37.28
C SER A 458 -24.12 -9.10 36.97
N ASP A 459 -23.63 -10.02 37.80
CA ASP A 459 -22.32 -10.66 37.61
C ASP A 459 -22.24 -11.42 36.29
N GLU A 460 -23.34 -12.03 35.85
CA GLU A 460 -23.46 -12.75 34.58
C GLU A 460 -23.26 -11.82 33.37
N TYR A 461 -23.92 -10.65 33.36
CA TYR A 461 -23.72 -9.65 32.31
C TYR A 461 -22.32 -9.01 32.37
N CYS A 462 -21.80 -8.76 33.58
CA CYS A 462 -20.44 -8.24 33.78
C CYS A 462 -19.35 -9.20 33.27
N GLU A 463 -19.52 -10.51 33.46
CA GLU A 463 -18.59 -11.52 32.96
C GLU A 463 -18.68 -11.66 31.44
N ALA A 464 -19.89 -11.63 30.86
CA ALA A 464 -20.10 -11.59 29.41
C ALA A 464 -19.38 -10.39 28.77
N MET A 465 -19.52 -9.21 29.37
CA MET A 465 -18.79 -8.00 28.99
C MET A 465 -17.26 -8.15 29.10
N ARG A 466 -16.76 -8.75 30.18
CA ARG A 466 -15.33 -8.95 30.43
C ARG A 466 -14.71 -9.91 29.41
N LEU A 467 -15.41 -10.99 29.07
CA LEU A 467 -14.97 -11.97 28.07
C LEU A 467 -14.93 -11.37 26.66
N GLY A 468 -15.94 -10.55 26.30
CA GLY A 468 -15.95 -9.84 25.01
C GLY A 468 -14.92 -8.71 24.90
N SER A 469 -14.59 -8.04 26.01
CA SER A 469 -13.55 -6.98 26.04
C SER A 469 -12.12 -7.52 26.27
N GLY A 470 -11.96 -8.75 26.75
CA GLY A 470 -10.66 -9.44 26.91
C GLY A 470 -9.95 -9.80 25.59
N GLY A 471 -10.54 -9.49 24.43
CA GLY A 471 -9.89 -9.61 23.11
C GLY A 471 -8.95 -8.46 22.76
N TYR A 472 -9.13 -7.28 23.37
CA TYR A 472 -8.45 -6.05 22.95
C TYR A 472 -7.11 -5.80 23.68
N GLY A 473 -7.05 -6.13 24.98
CA GLY A 473 -5.87 -5.87 25.80
C GLY A 473 -4.63 -6.62 25.35
N SER A 474 -4.74 -7.93 25.13
CA SER A 474 -3.63 -8.81 24.72
C SER A 474 -3.18 -8.67 23.26
N ARG A 475 -3.81 -7.80 22.46
CA ARG A 475 -3.47 -7.61 21.03
C ARG A 475 -2.87 -6.24 20.68
N GLY A 476 -2.77 -5.33 21.65
CA GLY A 476 -2.08 -4.05 21.45
C GLY A 476 -0.58 -4.20 21.14
N GLY A 477 0.06 -5.28 21.60
CA GLY A 477 1.50 -5.49 21.48
C GLY A 477 1.92 -6.82 20.84
N SER A 478 2.69 -6.70 19.76
CA SER A 478 3.57 -7.72 19.17
C SER A 478 2.96 -8.92 18.41
N ASN A 479 3.59 -9.18 17.27
CA ASN A 479 3.73 -10.50 16.69
C ASN A 479 4.74 -11.30 17.54
N GLY A 480 4.35 -11.79 18.73
CA GLY A 480 5.28 -12.48 19.64
C GLY A 480 4.74 -12.87 21.02
N TYR A 481 4.29 -14.12 21.15
CA TYR A 481 4.26 -14.93 22.39
C TYR A 481 3.91 -14.24 23.73
N SER A 482 2.65 -14.35 24.13
CA SER A 482 2.19 -14.11 25.51
C SER A 482 2.83 -15.10 26.49
N ASN A 483 3.37 -14.60 27.60
CA ASN A 483 3.44 -15.34 28.86
C ASN A 483 3.14 -14.36 30.00
N GLY A 484 2.24 -14.73 30.92
CA GLY A 484 1.61 -13.77 31.83
C GLY A 484 2.41 -13.46 33.09
N TYR A 485 2.33 -12.20 33.53
CA TYR A 485 2.55 -11.77 34.92
C TYR A 485 1.53 -10.67 35.24
N GLY A 486 0.84 -10.80 36.37
CA GLY A 486 -0.14 -9.81 36.82
C GLY A 486 0.35 -9.00 38.01
N THR A 487 0.05 -7.70 38.02
CA THR A 487 0.06 -6.78 39.17
C THR A 487 -1.08 -5.77 38.92
N SER A 488 -2.15 -5.72 39.71
CA SER A 488 -2.30 -5.33 41.13
C SER A 488 -2.33 -3.81 41.37
N SER A 489 -3.55 -3.25 41.30
CA SER A 489 -4.09 -2.05 41.97
C SER A 489 -5.49 -1.82 41.36
N GLY A 490 -6.66 -1.79 42.04
CA GLY A 490 -7.01 -1.64 43.44
C GLY A 490 -8.03 -0.48 43.57
N GLY A 491 -9.24 -0.60 44.14
CA GLY A 491 -10.00 -1.77 44.59
C GLY A 491 -11.28 -1.36 45.37
N TYR A 492 -12.38 -2.10 45.20
CA TYR A 492 -13.63 -2.13 46.01
C TYR A 492 -14.36 -3.46 45.62
N GLY A 493 -15.00 -4.27 46.48
CA GLY A 493 -15.03 -4.34 47.94
C GLY A 493 -16.15 -5.29 48.45
N ALA A 494 -15.78 -6.49 48.96
CA ALA A 494 -16.65 -7.53 49.56
C ALA A 494 -17.62 -8.29 48.59
N ALA A 495 -18.02 -9.56 48.81
CA ALA A 495 -17.79 -10.47 49.95
C ALA A 495 -17.56 -11.94 49.52
N ASN A 496 -16.97 -12.75 50.41
CA ASN A 496 -16.74 -14.19 50.22
C ASN A 496 -18.04 -15.01 50.15
N TYR A 497 -18.09 -15.99 49.24
CA TYR A 497 -18.68 -17.30 49.52
C TYR A 497 -17.75 -18.42 49.02
N GLN A 498 -17.62 -19.46 49.84
CA GLN A 498 -16.62 -20.52 49.69
C GLN A 498 -17.28 -21.83 49.25
N TYR A 499 -16.52 -22.63 48.48
CA TYR A 499 -16.86 -23.95 47.94
C TYR A 499 -17.74 -24.85 48.83
N ASP A 500 -18.58 -25.68 48.17
CA ASP A 500 -18.76 -27.07 48.60
C ASP A 500 -18.95 -28.05 47.42
N TYR A 501 -18.96 -29.35 47.76
CA TYR A 501 -18.60 -30.52 46.96
C TYR A 501 -19.67 -31.10 46.01
N ASN A 502 -19.14 -31.88 45.05
CA ASN A 502 -19.67 -33.14 44.49
C ASN A 502 -21.07 -33.62 44.90
N GLN A 503 -21.85 -34.06 43.91
CA GLN A 503 -22.75 -35.20 44.09
C GLN A 503 -22.63 -36.21 42.91
N TYR A 504 -22.33 -37.45 43.29
CA TYR A 504 -22.45 -38.77 42.64
C TYR A 504 -23.13 -38.87 41.24
N ALA A 505 -22.77 -39.82 40.36
CA ALA A 505 -22.35 -41.20 40.67
C ALA A 505 -21.35 -41.85 39.68
N SER A 506 -20.84 -43.01 40.13
CA SER A 506 -19.70 -43.78 39.61
C SER A 506 -20.08 -44.86 38.57
N TYR A 507 -19.02 -45.53 38.06
CA TYR A 507 -18.88 -46.89 37.52
C TYR A 507 -18.71 -46.98 35.99
N GLY A 508 -17.65 -47.59 35.44
CA GLY A 508 -16.44 -48.15 36.07
C GLY A 508 -15.68 -49.11 35.13
N TYR A 509 -14.36 -49.23 35.32
CA TYR A 509 -13.46 -50.25 34.75
C TYR A 509 -13.27 -50.37 33.21
N GLY A 510 -12.02 -50.11 32.76
CA GLY A 510 -11.06 -51.23 32.79
C GLY A 510 -10.39 -51.68 31.47
N GLY A 511 -9.31 -51.01 31.09
CA GLY A 511 -8.09 -51.64 30.53
C GLY A 511 -8.10 -52.15 29.08
N GLY A 512 -6.91 -52.39 28.53
CA GLY A 512 -6.72 -53.19 27.31
C GLY A 512 -5.86 -52.55 26.22
N SER A 513 -4.56 -52.83 26.26
CA SER A 513 -3.62 -52.56 25.16
C SER A 513 -3.93 -53.39 23.91
N SER A 514 -3.62 -52.87 22.70
CA SER A 514 -2.76 -53.53 21.67
C SER A 514 -3.12 -53.22 20.20
N ASN A 515 -2.09 -53.31 19.34
CA ASN A 515 -2.17 -53.20 17.88
C ASN A 515 -2.95 -54.36 17.24
N GLY A 516 -3.58 -54.12 16.08
CA GLY A 516 -4.08 -55.17 15.20
C GLY A 516 -4.26 -54.69 13.75
N TYR A 517 -3.42 -55.18 12.84
CA TYR A 517 -3.54 -54.95 11.39
C TYR A 517 -4.58 -55.87 10.73
N GLY A 518 -5.19 -55.41 9.63
CA GLY A 518 -5.98 -56.22 8.68
C GLY A 518 -7.40 -55.68 8.46
N GLY A 519 -7.99 -55.75 7.26
CA GLY A 519 -7.46 -56.26 6.00
C GLY A 519 -8.55 -56.89 5.11
N SER A 520 -8.83 -56.26 3.96
CA SER A 520 -9.51 -56.82 2.77
C SER A 520 -11.03 -57.16 2.82
N GLY A 521 -11.79 -56.45 1.97
CA GLY A 521 -12.55 -57.05 0.86
C GLY A 521 -13.99 -57.56 1.10
N GLY A 522 -14.94 -57.16 0.23
CA GLY A 522 -16.26 -57.82 0.13
C GLY A 522 -17.39 -57.02 -0.53
N TYR A 523 -17.57 -57.19 -1.85
CA TYR A 523 -18.64 -56.65 -2.71
C TYR A 523 -20.10 -56.89 -2.23
N SER A 524 -21.01 -55.92 -2.43
CA SER A 524 -21.95 -55.89 -3.60
C SER A 524 -23.18 -54.96 -3.47
N HIS A 525 -23.42 -54.18 -4.55
CA HIS A 525 -24.67 -53.61 -5.11
C HIS A 525 -25.94 -53.33 -4.29
N GLY A 526 -26.44 -52.09 -4.43
CA GLY A 526 -27.86 -51.71 -4.27
C GLY A 526 -28.12 -50.23 -4.60
N TYR A 527 -28.80 -49.93 -5.72
CA TYR A 527 -29.16 -48.55 -6.11
C TYR A 527 -30.43 -48.07 -5.40
N SER A 528 -30.43 -46.85 -4.83
CA SER A 528 -31.45 -45.82 -5.13
C SER A 528 -31.02 -44.42 -4.64
N ASN A 529 -31.75 -43.40 -5.10
CA ASN A 529 -31.39 -41.99 -5.08
C ASN A 529 -31.81 -41.25 -3.78
N GLY A 530 -31.01 -40.28 -3.33
CA GLY A 530 -31.33 -39.41 -2.18
C GLY A 530 -30.20 -38.43 -1.86
N GLY A 531 -30.41 -37.14 -2.08
CA GLY A 531 -29.39 -36.10 -1.87
C GLY A 531 -29.13 -35.77 -0.40
N GLY A 532 -27.88 -35.46 -0.07
CA GLY A 532 -27.46 -35.06 1.28
C GLY A 532 -26.13 -34.31 1.26
N TYR A 533 -25.98 -33.31 2.14
CA TYR A 533 -24.84 -32.39 2.15
C TYR A 533 -23.59 -33.00 2.82
N GLY A 534 -22.43 -32.72 2.24
CA GLY A 534 -21.11 -32.94 2.82
C GLY A 534 -20.04 -32.37 1.88
N GLY A 535 -18.93 -31.80 2.33
CA GLY A 535 -18.41 -31.78 3.70
C GLY A 535 -16.93 -32.12 3.69
N GLY A 536 -16.09 -31.17 3.24
CA GLY A 536 -14.63 -31.31 3.18
C GLY A 536 -14.04 -30.21 2.31
N GLY A 537 -12.90 -29.61 2.64
CA GLY A 537 -12.04 -29.87 3.79
C GLY A 537 -10.63 -29.35 3.49
N TYR A 538 -10.45 -28.03 3.51
CA TYR A 538 -9.17 -27.43 3.19
C TYR A 538 -8.31 -27.26 4.44
N GLY A 539 -7.34 -28.15 4.59
CA GLY A 539 -6.19 -27.93 5.47
C GLY A 539 -5.44 -26.67 5.05
N GLY A 540 -4.97 -25.91 6.04
CA GLY A 540 -4.30 -24.64 5.79
C GLY A 540 -2.79 -24.77 5.68
N ASP A 541 -2.19 -23.83 4.95
CA ASP A 541 -0.82 -23.38 5.18
C ASP A 541 -0.78 -21.86 4.99
N MET A 542 -0.46 -21.13 6.07
CA MET A 542 -0.29 -19.67 6.05
C MET A 542 1.06 -19.27 6.64
N ARG A 543 2.07 -19.18 5.76
CA ARG A 543 3.24 -18.32 5.96
C ARG A 543 3.51 -17.54 4.67
N GLY A 544 3.67 -16.23 4.81
CA GLY A 544 4.03 -15.34 3.70
C GLY A 544 3.06 -14.17 3.54
N GLY A 545 3.52 -12.97 3.89
CA GLY A 545 2.93 -11.74 3.39
C GLY A 545 3.33 -11.57 1.92
N GLY A 546 2.53 -12.15 1.02
CA GLY A 546 2.64 -12.02 -0.44
C GLY A 546 1.30 -11.59 -1.04
N ASP A 547 1.36 -10.98 -2.22
CA ASP A 547 0.27 -10.25 -2.87
C ASP A 547 -1.12 -10.90 -2.80
N ARG A 548 -2.06 -10.25 -2.11
CA ARG A 548 -3.49 -10.64 -2.11
C ARG A 548 -4.14 -10.65 -3.51
N MET A 549 -3.49 -10.06 -4.53
CA MET A 549 -3.93 -10.14 -5.93
C MET A 549 -3.60 -11.49 -6.60
N GLY A 550 -2.61 -12.25 -6.12
CA GLY A 550 -2.26 -13.56 -6.70
C GLY A 550 -3.39 -14.59 -6.57
N ALA A 551 -4.13 -14.55 -5.46
CA ALA A 551 -5.18 -15.52 -5.13
C ALA A 551 -6.55 -15.25 -5.79
N LEU A 552 -6.84 -14.04 -6.27
CA LEU A 552 -8.10 -13.74 -6.97
C LEU A 552 -8.20 -14.58 -8.26
N GLY A 553 -9.27 -15.35 -8.45
CA GLY A 553 -9.42 -16.25 -9.58
C GLY A 553 -8.97 -17.69 -9.35
N SER A 554 -8.54 -18.07 -8.13
CA SER A 554 -8.21 -19.47 -7.81
C SER A 554 -9.45 -20.38 -7.74
N GLY A 555 -10.66 -19.79 -7.63
CA GLY A 555 -11.94 -20.50 -7.68
C GLY A 555 -12.57 -20.57 -9.07
N LEU A 556 -11.93 -20.00 -10.10
CA LEU A 556 -12.42 -20.08 -11.48
C LEU A 556 -12.35 -21.52 -11.98
N LYS A 557 -13.49 -22.06 -12.40
CA LYS A 557 -13.54 -23.38 -13.05
C LYS A 557 -12.78 -23.32 -14.36
N GLU A 558 -11.85 -24.24 -14.57
CA GLU A 558 -11.15 -24.38 -15.84
C GLU A 558 -12.17 -24.64 -16.97
N GLN A 559 -12.12 -23.84 -18.03
CA GLN A 559 -12.92 -24.05 -19.23
C GLN A 559 -12.06 -24.84 -20.22
N HIS A 560 -12.45 -26.08 -20.52
CA HIS A 560 -11.78 -26.87 -21.56
C HIS A 560 -12.31 -26.45 -22.93
N TRP A 561 -11.53 -25.63 -23.63
CA TRP A 561 -11.76 -25.20 -25.02
C TRP A 561 -11.05 -26.10 -26.05
N GLY A 562 -10.80 -27.36 -25.69
CA GLY A 562 -9.96 -28.28 -26.46
C GLY A 562 -8.46 -28.13 -26.17
N ALA A 563 -7.62 -28.52 -27.12
CA ALA A 563 -6.16 -28.62 -27.00
C ALA A 563 -5.36 -27.31 -26.72
N TYR A 564 -6.03 -26.20 -26.41
CA TYR A 564 -5.43 -24.87 -26.23
C TYR A 564 -4.96 -24.52 -24.80
N ASN A 565 -5.31 -25.31 -23.77
CA ASN A 565 -5.05 -24.97 -22.36
C ASN A 565 -3.63 -25.31 -21.83
N ALA A 566 -2.69 -25.76 -22.67
CA ALA A 566 -1.35 -26.14 -22.23
C ALA A 566 -0.35 -24.97 -22.32
N PRO A 567 0.06 -24.33 -21.20
CA PRO A 567 1.22 -23.44 -21.22
C PRO A 567 2.48 -24.31 -21.43
N HIS A 568 3.16 -24.10 -22.56
CA HIS A 568 4.29 -24.94 -23.02
C HIS A 568 3.95 -26.43 -23.20
N LEU A 569 3.42 -26.81 -24.38
CA LEU A 569 3.91 -28.01 -25.07
C LEU A 569 3.66 -27.94 -26.59
N SER A 570 4.52 -28.61 -27.35
CA SER A 570 4.42 -28.74 -28.80
C SER A 570 3.30 -29.68 -29.23
N THR A 571 2.11 -29.16 -29.51
CA THR A 571 1.01 -29.90 -30.16
C THR A 571 0.94 -29.59 -31.67
N LYS A 572 0.48 -30.56 -32.46
CA LYS A 572 0.48 -30.45 -33.93
C LYS A 572 -0.72 -29.60 -34.40
N PRO A 573 -0.60 -28.83 -35.51
CA PRO A 573 -1.70 -27.97 -35.98
C PRO A 573 -3.00 -28.68 -36.37
N ALA A 574 -2.99 -30.01 -36.50
CA ALA A 574 -4.17 -30.81 -36.83
C ALA A 574 -5.15 -30.93 -35.65
N ASP A 575 -4.62 -31.12 -34.43
CA ASP A 575 -5.42 -31.42 -33.23
C ASP A 575 -6.17 -30.18 -32.70
N ILE A 576 -5.73 -28.99 -33.11
CA ILE A 576 -6.38 -27.70 -32.78
C ILE A 576 -7.66 -27.47 -33.60
N ARG A 577 -7.76 -28.03 -34.81
CA ARG A 577 -8.90 -27.76 -35.71
C ARG A 577 -10.16 -28.54 -35.38
N SER A 578 -10.03 -29.76 -34.87
CA SER A 578 -11.18 -30.64 -34.57
C SER A 578 -12.08 -30.10 -33.46
N ASP A 579 -11.50 -29.46 -32.44
CA ASP A 579 -12.25 -28.99 -31.27
C ASP A 579 -12.96 -27.65 -31.53
N LEU A 580 -12.42 -26.82 -32.44
CA LEU A 580 -13.03 -25.54 -32.84
C LEU A 580 -14.33 -25.73 -33.64
N ASP A 581 -14.44 -26.81 -34.43
CA ASP A 581 -15.66 -27.13 -35.18
C ASP A 581 -16.84 -27.55 -34.28
N ALA A 582 -16.58 -27.90 -33.01
CA ALA A 582 -17.61 -28.18 -32.01
C ALA A 582 -18.18 -26.92 -31.33
N LEU A 583 -17.53 -25.76 -31.48
CA LEU A 583 -18.03 -24.49 -30.93
C LEU A 583 -19.12 -23.89 -31.83
N PRO A 584 -20.11 -23.15 -31.27
CA PRO A 584 -21.06 -22.40 -32.06
C PRO A 584 -20.33 -21.42 -33.00
N LYS A 585 -20.51 -21.60 -34.30
CA LYS A 585 -19.90 -20.75 -35.33
C LYS A 585 -20.53 -19.35 -35.26
N PHE A 586 -19.70 -18.33 -35.46
CA PHE A 586 -20.12 -16.93 -35.47
C PHE A 586 -19.50 -16.21 -36.66
N GLU A 587 -20.22 -15.23 -37.18
CA GLU A 587 -19.68 -14.30 -38.17
C GLU A 587 -18.87 -13.22 -37.46
N LYS A 588 -17.73 -12.83 -38.05
CA LYS A 588 -16.87 -11.74 -37.54
C LYS A 588 -16.31 -10.80 -38.60
N SER A 589 -16.34 -11.18 -39.88
CA SER A 589 -15.85 -10.36 -40.99
C SER A 589 -17.04 -9.71 -41.70
N PHE A 590 -17.33 -8.47 -41.34
CA PHE A 590 -18.46 -7.67 -41.85
C PHE A 590 -18.02 -6.57 -42.81
N TYR A 591 -16.71 -6.29 -42.90
CA TYR A 591 -16.20 -5.23 -43.74
C TYR A 591 -16.40 -5.55 -45.23
N LYS A 592 -17.36 -4.86 -45.83
CA LYS A 592 -17.49 -4.74 -47.28
C LYS A 592 -16.86 -3.42 -47.69
N GLU A 593 -15.75 -3.50 -48.42
CA GLU A 593 -15.08 -2.30 -48.95
C GLU A 593 -16.00 -1.55 -49.92
N ASP A 594 -16.18 -0.25 -49.69
CA ASP A 594 -16.97 0.62 -50.56
C ASP A 594 -16.29 0.79 -51.93
N GLU A 595 -17.06 0.96 -53.00
CA GLU A 595 -16.50 1.06 -54.36
C GLU A 595 -15.53 2.24 -54.54
N ALA A 596 -15.71 3.35 -53.83
CA ALA A 596 -14.79 4.48 -53.87
C ALA A 596 -13.47 4.15 -53.15
N VAL A 597 -13.53 3.36 -52.07
CA VAL A 597 -12.35 2.85 -51.36
C VAL A 597 -11.61 1.81 -52.20
N ALA A 598 -12.34 0.88 -52.81
CA ALA A 598 -11.80 -0.16 -53.70
C ALA A 598 -11.08 0.44 -54.90
N ARG A 599 -11.63 1.51 -55.51
CA ARG A 599 -11.05 2.22 -56.65
C ARG A 599 -9.79 3.03 -56.33
N ARG A 600 -9.49 3.35 -55.07
CA ARG A 600 -8.27 4.09 -54.70
C ARG A 600 -7.02 3.27 -55.02
N THR A 601 -6.11 3.88 -55.77
CA THR A 601 -4.78 3.36 -56.05
C THR A 601 -3.93 3.31 -54.79
N GLN A 602 -2.88 2.50 -54.80
CA GLN A 602 -1.96 2.41 -53.65
C GLN A 602 -1.29 3.77 -53.35
N ALA A 603 -0.99 4.56 -54.38
CA ALA A 603 -0.40 5.89 -54.24
C ALA A 603 -1.33 6.88 -53.50
N GLU A 604 -2.64 6.83 -53.76
CA GLU A 604 -3.64 7.66 -53.06
C GLU A 604 -3.81 7.22 -51.60
N VAL A 605 -3.81 5.91 -51.34
CA VAL A 605 -3.85 5.33 -49.98
C VAL A 605 -2.62 5.76 -49.18
N ASP A 606 -1.43 5.66 -49.77
CA ASP A 606 -0.18 6.02 -49.11
C ASP A 606 -0.04 7.54 -48.92
N ALA A 607 -0.58 8.35 -49.84
CA ALA A 607 -0.68 9.80 -49.68
C ALA A 607 -1.59 10.18 -48.51
N PHE A 608 -2.79 9.60 -48.41
CA PHE A 608 -3.72 9.83 -47.30
C PHE A 608 -3.12 9.37 -45.96
N ARG A 609 -2.48 8.19 -45.94
CA ARG A 609 -1.77 7.69 -44.75
C ARG A 609 -0.66 8.64 -44.32
N LYS A 610 0.12 9.18 -45.26
CA LYS A 610 1.18 10.16 -44.98
C LYS A 610 0.63 11.49 -44.48
N GLU A 611 -0.46 12.01 -45.06
CA GLU A 611 -1.12 13.24 -44.61
C GLU A 611 -1.62 13.13 -43.16
N HIS A 612 -2.25 12.00 -42.83
CA HIS A 612 -2.83 11.75 -41.52
C HIS A 612 -1.90 11.03 -40.52
N GLN A 613 -0.61 10.92 -40.83
CA GLN A 613 0.41 10.28 -40.00
C GLN A 613 0.04 8.83 -39.58
N ILE A 614 -0.60 8.10 -40.48
CA ILE A 614 -1.04 6.71 -40.31
C ILE A 614 0.10 5.77 -40.73
N THR A 615 0.61 4.99 -39.79
CA THR A 615 1.52 3.86 -40.06
C THR A 615 0.78 2.56 -39.79
N VAL A 616 0.89 1.57 -40.67
CA VAL A 616 0.25 0.25 -40.53
C VAL A 616 1.27 -0.87 -40.53
N PHE A 617 0.99 -1.94 -39.76
CA PHE A 617 1.77 -3.15 -39.70
C PHE A 617 0.87 -4.39 -39.81
N GLY A 618 1.43 -5.45 -40.39
CA GLY A 618 0.70 -6.68 -40.74
C GLY A 618 0.56 -6.85 -42.26
N ARG A 619 -0.06 -7.96 -42.67
CA ARG A 619 -0.36 -8.25 -44.09
C ARG A 619 -1.81 -7.92 -44.39
N ASP A 620 -2.10 -7.54 -45.62
CA ASP A 620 -3.46 -7.34 -46.13
C ASP A 620 -4.33 -6.42 -45.24
N VAL A 621 -3.73 -5.31 -44.78
CA VAL A 621 -4.40 -4.31 -43.94
C VAL A 621 -5.41 -3.52 -44.80
N PRO A 622 -6.71 -3.49 -44.44
CA PRO A 622 -7.74 -2.77 -45.18
C PRO A 622 -7.37 -1.30 -45.47
N LYS A 623 -7.84 -0.77 -46.60
CA LYS A 623 -7.63 0.64 -46.95
C LYS A 623 -8.37 1.57 -45.97
N PRO A 624 -7.86 2.77 -45.69
CA PRO A 624 -8.54 3.73 -44.84
C PRO A 624 -9.75 4.34 -45.54
N VAL A 625 -10.81 4.60 -44.77
CA VAL A 625 -12.02 5.30 -45.20
C VAL A 625 -11.90 6.79 -44.88
N THR A 626 -12.36 7.65 -45.78
CA THR A 626 -12.17 9.11 -45.71
C THR A 626 -13.42 9.86 -45.26
N THR A 627 -14.59 9.24 -45.44
CA THR A 627 -15.90 9.73 -45.03
C THR A 627 -16.61 8.70 -44.15
N PHE A 628 -17.67 9.09 -43.43
CA PHE A 628 -18.44 8.12 -42.65
C PHE A 628 -19.20 7.11 -43.53
N ASP A 629 -19.70 7.56 -44.68
CA ASP A 629 -20.48 6.71 -45.58
C ASP A 629 -19.64 5.58 -46.21
N GLU A 630 -18.35 5.83 -46.43
CA GLU A 630 -17.37 4.81 -46.86
C GLU A 630 -17.07 3.73 -45.80
N ALA A 631 -17.44 3.92 -44.53
CA ALA A 631 -17.10 3.00 -43.44
C ALA A 631 -17.87 1.66 -43.47
N GLY A 632 -18.85 1.51 -44.37
CA GLY A 632 -19.63 0.29 -44.52
C GLY A 632 -20.58 -0.01 -43.34
N PHE A 633 -20.82 0.96 -42.45
CA PHE A 633 -21.70 0.78 -41.30
C PHE A 633 -23.18 0.68 -41.72
N PRO A 634 -23.98 -0.20 -41.08
CA PRO A 634 -25.43 -0.24 -41.27
C PRO A 634 -26.12 1.08 -40.94
N GLY A 635 -27.24 1.37 -41.61
CA GLY A 635 -27.98 2.62 -41.49
C GLY A 635 -28.35 3.03 -40.06
N TYR A 636 -28.65 2.07 -39.18
CA TYR A 636 -28.97 2.34 -37.77
C TYR A 636 -27.76 2.83 -36.94
N VAL A 637 -26.53 2.47 -37.33
CA VAL A 637 -25.30 3.02 -36.73
C VAL A 637 -25.00 4.39 -37.35
N MET A 638 -25.10 4.49 -38.68
CA MET A 638 -24.81 5.70 -39.44
C MET A 638 -25.70 6.88 -39.05
N ASN A 639 -26.98 6.64 -38.76
CA ASN A 639 -27.91 7.66 -38.27
C ASN A 639 -27.47 8.22 -36.91
N GLU A 640 -27.03 7.38 -35.98
CA GLU A 640 -26.53 7.82 -34.67
C GLU A 640 -25.19 8.57 -34.79
N VAL A 641 -24.29 8.14 -35.69
CA VAL A 641 -23.03 8.85 -35.98
C VAL A 641 -23.30 10.24 -36.56
N LYS A 642 -24.21 10.35 -37.53
CA LYS A 642 -24.62 11.65 -38.11
C LYS A 642 -25.34 12.53 -37.08
N ALA A 643 -26.12 11.96 -36.17
CA ALA A 643 -26.77 12.68 -35.08
C ALA A 643 -25.80 13.30 -34.05
N GLN A 644 -24.56 12.81 -33.93
CA GLN A 644 -23.52 13.46 -33.10
C GLN A 644 -22.92 14.73 -33.75
N GLY A 645 -23.22 15.02 -35.02
CA GLY A 645 -22.76 16.24 -35.70
C GLY A 645 -21.28 16.27 -36.06
N PHE A 646 -20.60 15.12 -36.11
CA PHE A 646 -19.20 15.05 -36.57
C PHE A 646 -19.10 15.27 -38.08
N ALA A 647 -18.10 16.05 -38.53
CA ALA A 647 -17.96 16.42 -39.94
C ALA A 647 -17.24 15.35 -40.80
N LYS A 648 -16.25 14.65 -40.24
CA LYS A 648 -15.52 13.53 -40.87
C LYS A 648 -14.90 12.61 -39.81
N PRO A 649 -14.57 11.34 -40.12
CA PRO A 649 -13.85 10.47 -39.19
C PRO A 649 -12.48 11.04 -38.79
N THR A 650 -12.02 10.68 -37.59
CA THR A 650 -10.63 10.94 -37.17
C THR A 650 -9.66 9.97 -37.84
N ALA A 651 -8.35 10.23 -37.81
CA ALA A 651 -7.36 9.36 -38.44
C ALA A 651 -7.38 7.91 -37.90
N ILE A 652 -7.55 7.73 -36.58
CA ILE A 652 -7.67 6.40 -35.96
C ILE A 652 -8.99 5.71 -36.34
N GLN A 653 -10.09 6.44 -36.53
CA GLN A 653 -11.36 5.89 -37.00
C GLN A 653 -11.27 5.47 -38.47
N SER A 654 -10.68 6.33 -39.30
CA SER A 654 -10.48 6.16 -40.75
C SER A 654 -9.78 4.85 -41.09
N GLN A 655 -8.74 4.48 -40.34
CA GLN A 655 -8.01 3.23 -40.55
C GLN A 655 -8.50 2.10 -39.62
N GLY A 656 -8.95 2.40 -38.40
CA GLY A 656 -9.31 1.41 -37.38
C GLY A 656 -10.68 0.76 -37.55
N TRP A 657 -11.69 1.46 -38.10
CA TRP A 657 -12.99 0.84 -38.40
C TRP A 657 -12.92 -0.28 -39.44
N PRO A 658 -12.32 -0.11 -40.64
CA PRO A 658 -12.25 -1.20 -41.61
C PRO A 658 -11.40 -2.37 -41.10
N MET A 659 -10.38 -2.12 -40.26
CA MET A 659 -9.60 -3.15 -39.57
C MET A 659 -10.44 -3.93 -38.53
N ALA A 660 -11.24 -3.25 -37.71
CA ALA A 660 -12.09 -3.90 -36.72
C ALA A 660 -13.27 -4.64 -37.36
N LEU A 661 -13.87 -4.09 -38.42
CA LEU A 661 -14.96 -4.73 -39.16
C LEU A 661 -14.49 -5.95 -39.98
N SER A 662 -13.20 -6.11 -40.25
CA SER A 662 -12.68 -7.29 -40.98
C SER A 662 -12.52 -8.54 -40.09
N GLY A 663 -12.94 -8.51 -38.82
CA GLY A 663 -12.91 -9.66 -37.92
C GLY A 663 -11.53 -10.15 -37.49
N ARG A 664 -10.47 -9.38 -37.76
CA ARG A 664 -9.08 -9.67 -37.34
C ARG A 664 -8.78 -9.03 -35.99
N ASP A 665 -7.78 -9.56 -35.31
CA ASP A 665 -7.26 -8.94 -34.10
C ASP A 665 -6.59 -7.60 -34.46
N VAL A 666 -6.80 -6.58 -33.63
CA VAL A 666 -6.37 -5.19 -33.91
C VAL A 666 -5.54 -4.65 -32.75
N VAL A 667 -4.48 -3.91 -33.08
CA VAL A 667 -3.79 -3.02 -32.15
C VAL A 667 -3.91 -1.58 -32.67
N GLY A 668 -4.58 -0.70 -31.94
CA GLY A 668 -4.83 0.68 -32.33
C GLY A 668 -4.18 1.70 -31.39
N ILE A 669 -3.15 2.38 -31.88
CA ILE A 669 -2.30 3.30 -31.11
C ILE A 669 -2.50 4.71 -31.65
N ALA A 670 -3.02 5.61 -30.83
CA ALA A 670 -3.25 7.01 -31.19
C ALA A 670 -3.35 7.89 -29.94
N GLU A 671 -3.09 9.19 -30.07
CA GLU A 671 -3.12 10.15 -28.95
C GLU A 671 -4.41 10.10 -28.09
N THR A 672 -4.35 10.63 -26.87
CA THR A 672 -5.56 10.80 -26.03
C THR A 672 -6.53 11.79 -26.70
N GLY A 673 -7.83 11.51 -26.64
CA GLY A 673 -8.85 12.35 -27.31
C GLY A 673 -9.00 12.16 -28.82
N SER A 674 -8.23 11.26 -29.46
CA SER A 674 -8.30 10.96 -30.92
C SER A 674 -9.56 10.22 -31.39
N GLY A 675 -10.45 9.79 -30.49
CA GLY A 675 -11.68 9.07 -30.84
C GLY A 675 -11.61 7.54 -30.80
N LYS A 676 -10.59 6.95 -30.15
CA LYS A 676 -10.42 5.49 -29.98
C LYS A 676 -11.68 4.76 -29.50
N THR A 677 -12.43 5.31 -28.53
CA THR A 677 -13.65 4.69 -27.99
C THR A 677 -14.69 4.37 -29.06
N LEU A 678 -15.00 5.33 -29.96
CA LEU A 678 -15.92 5.09 -31.07
C LEU A 678 -15.31 4.18 -32.16
N THR A 679 -13.98 4.03 -32.17
CA THR A 679 -13.29 3.13 -33.10
C THR A 679 -13.56 1.67 -32.76
N TYR A 680 -13.65 1.31 -31.47
CA TYR A 680 -14.01 -0.05 -31.05
C TYR A 680 -15.49 -0.27 -30.71
N CYS A 681 -16.23 0.77 -30.30
CA CYS A 681 -17.65 0.63 -29.92
C CYS A 681 -18.59 0.45 -31.11
N LEU A 682 -18.36 1.14 -32.23
CA LEU A 682 -19.25 1.04 -33.39
C LEU A 682 -19.15 -0.32 -34.11
N PRO A 683 -17.94 -0.90 -34.34
CA PRO A 683 -17.83 -2.26 -34.83
C PRO A 683 -18.40 -3.30 -33.86
N ALA A 684 -18.28 -3.09 -32.54
CA ALA A 684 -18.89 -3.98 -31.55
C ALA A 684 -20.43 -4.05 -31.66
N ILE A 685 -21.09 -2.94 -32.00
CA ILE A 685 -22.54 -2.89 -32.24
C ILE A 685 -22.93 -3.68 -33.50
N VAL A 686 -22.16 -3.56 -34.58
CA VAL A 686 -22.36 -4.38 -35.80
C VAL A 686 -22.15 -5.86 -35.49
N HIS A 687 -21.07 -6.18 -34.77
CA HIS A 687 -20.73 -7.54 -34.37
C HIS A 687 -21.85 -8.20 -33.58
N ILE A 688 -22.44 -7.51 -32.58
CA ILE A 688 -23.57 -8.00 -31.79
C ILE A 688 -24.78 -8.33 -32.67
N ASN A 689 -25.14 -7.43 -33.58
CA ASN A 689 -26.36 -7.57 -34.38
C ASN A 689 -26.27 -8.70 -35.43
N ALA A 690 -25.06 -9.19 -35.73
CA ALA A 690 -24.84 -10.38 -36.54
C ALA A 690 -24.85 -11.70 -35.73
N GLN A 691 -24.92 -11.63 -34.40
CA GLN A 691 -25.00 -12.84 -33.55
C GLN A 691 -26.45 -13.27 -33.27
N PRO A 692 -26.69 -14.55 -32.97
CA PRO A 692 -27.94 -15.00 -32.37
C PRO A 692 -28.24 -14.22 -31.09
N LEU A 693 -29.52 -13.90 -30.87
CA LEU A 693 -29.97 -13.24 -29.63
C LEU A 693 -29.57 -14.03 -28.38
N LEU A 694 -29.45 -13.33 -27.24
CA LEU A 694 -29.10 -13.96 -25.96
C LEU A 694 -30.24 -14.84 -25.45
N ALA A 695 -29.92 -16.08 -25.09
CA ALA A 695 -30.81 -16.96 -24.33
C ALA A 695 -30.71 -16.69 -22.82
N PRO A 696 -31.71 -17.07 -22.00
CA PRO A 696 -31.60 -17.02 -20.55
C PRO A 696 -30.38 -17.82 -20.05
N GLY A 697 -29.48 -17.17 -19.31
CA GLY A 697 -28.23 -17.76 -18.82
C GLY A 697 -27.00 -17.53 -19.72
N ASP A 698 -27.17 -16.95 -20.91
CA ASP A 698 -26.03 -16.52 -21.73
C ASP A 698 -25.23 -15.39 -21.08
N GLY A 699 -23.91 -15.43 -21.28
CA GLY A 699 -23.01 -14.32 -21.01
C GLY A 699 -23.02 -13.24 -22.11
N PRO A 700 -22.25 -12.16 -21.94
CA PRO A 700 -22.13 -11.11 -22.95
C PRO A 700 -21.47 -11.61 -24.25
N ILE A 701 -21.76 -10.91 -25.35
CA ILE A 701 -21.14 -11.11 -26.67
C ILE A 701 -19.87 -10.25 -26.79
N VAL A 702 -19.94 -9.03 -26.25
CA VAL A 702 -18.84 -8.06 -26.21
C VAL A 702 -18.37 -7.89 -24.76
N LEU A 703 -17.06 -8.04 -24.54
CA LEU A 703 -16.42 -7.69 -23.27
C LEU A 703 -15.42 -6.55 -23.50
N ILE A 704 -15.54 -5.48 -22.71
CA ILE A 704 -14.59 -4.36 -22.70
C ILE A 704 -13.96 -4.25 -21.32
N LEU A 705 -12.64 -4.41 -21.24
CA LEU A 705 -11.89 -4.27 -20.01
C LEU A 705 -11.19 -2.90 -19.95
N ALA A 706 -11.30 -2.26 -18.78
CA ALA A 706 -10.69 -0.97 -18.51
C ALA A 706 -9.98 -0.96 -17.13
N PRO A 707 -8.86 -0.22 -16.96
CA PRO A 707 -8.07 -0.22 -15.72
C PRO A 707 -8.74 0.50 -14.55
N THR A 708 -9.67 1.42 -14.81
CA THR A 708 -10.32 2.26 -13.79
C THR A 708 -11.84 2.17 -13.88
N ARG A 709 -12.50 2.37 -12.74
CA ARG A 709 -13.97 2.31 -12.62
C ARG A 709 -14.63 3.42 -13.42
N GLU A 710 -14.00 4.59 -13.36
CA GLU A 710 -14.41 5.84 -14.00
C GLU A 710 -14.44 5.69 -15.53
N LEU A 711 -13.41 5.07 -16.11
CA LEU A 711 -13.36 4.74 -17.54
C LEU A 711 -14.43 3.74 -17.95
N ALA A 712 -14.64 2.69 -17.15
CA ALA A 712 -15.65 1.68 -17.45
C ALA A 712 -17.06 2.31 -17.54
N VAL A 713 -17.41 3.19 -16.60
CA VAL A 713 -18.67 3.94 -16.62
C VAL A 713 -18.75 4.90 -17.82
N GLN A 714 -17.64 5.55 -18.20
CA GLN A 714 -17.61 6.40 -19.39
C GLN A 714 -17.85 5.62 -20.69
N ILE A 715 -17.20 4.46 -20.87
CA ILE A 715 -17.41 3.61 -22.04
C ILE A 715 -18.86 3.10 -22.09
N GLN A 716 -19.43 2.75 -20.92
CA GLN A 716 -20.85 2.40 -20.80
C GLN A 716 -21.75 3.54 -21.30
N GLN A 717 -21.45 4.79 -20.93
CA GLN A 717 -22.21 5.97 -21.36
C GLN A 717 -22.13 6.20 -22.87
N GLU A 718 -20.97 6.02 -23.50
CA GLU A 718 -20.85 6.11 -24.96
C GLU A 718 -21.65 5.00 -25.66
N ILE A 719 -21.49 3.74 -25.26
CA ILE A 719 -22.24 2.61 -25.82
C ILE A 719 -23.75 2.78 -25.64
N SER A 720 -24.19 3.39 -24.53
CA SER A 720 -25.61 3.70 -24.27
C SER A 720 -26.18 4.81 -25.15
N LYS A 721 -25.37 5.58 -25.88
CA LYS A 721 -25.86 6.50 -26.92
C LYS A 721 -26.18 5.71 -28.19
N PHE A 722 -25.18 5.03 -28.75
CA PHE A 722 -25.28 4.34 -30.05
C PHE A 722 -26.08 3.03 -29.99
N GLY A 723 -26.19 2.38 -28.83
CA GLY A 723 -26.93 1.13 -28.65
C GLY A 723 -28.46 1.27 -28.61
N LYS A 724 -28.99 2.49 -28.39
CA LYS A 724 -30.44 2.74 -28.24
C LYS A 724 -31.24 2.38 -29.49
N SER A 725 -30.75 2.75 -30.67
CA SER A 725 -31.36 2.41 -31.96
C SER A 725 -31.41 0.89 -32.22
N SER A 726 -30.50 0.14 -31.61
CA SER A 726 -30.28 -1.29 -31.83
C SER A 726 -30.85 -2.19 -30.72
N ARG A 727 -31.52 -1.63 -29.70
CA ARG A 727 -32.01 -2.36 -28.51
C ARG A 727 -30.94 -3.13 -27.72
N ILE A 728 -29.67 -2.74 -27.86
CA ILE A 728 -28.53 -3.39 -27.21
C ILE A 728 -28.49 -3.01 -25.73
N ARG A 729 -28.49 -4.00 -24.84
CA ARG A 729 -28.34 -3.82 -23.39
C ARG A 729 -26.87 -3.90 -23.02
N ASN A 730 -26.48 -3.06 -22.06
CA ASN A 730 -25.13 -3.02 -21.52
C ASN A 730 -25.18 -2.85 -20.00
N THR A 731 -24.12 -3.28 -19.30
CA THR A 731 -23.92 -2.97 -17.89
C THR A 731 -22.44 -2.76 -17.58
N CYS A 732 -22.15 -2.13 -16.44
CA CYS A 732 -20.80 -1.84 -15.99
C CYS A 732 -20.47 -2.59 -14.69
N VAL A 733 -19.47 -3.46 -14.74
CA VAL A 733 -19.10 -4.41 -13.67
C VAL A 733 -17.80 -3.96 -13.01
N TYR A 734 -17.92 -3.24 -11.89
CA TYR A 734 -16.78 -2.62 -11.22
C TYR A 734 -16.90 -2.58 -9.69
N GLY A 735 -15.75 -2.56 -9.01
CA GLY A 735 -15.65 -2.61 -7.55
C GLY A 735 -16.12 -1.34 -6.84
N GLY A 736 -16.32 -1.40 -5.52
CA GLY A 736 -16.67 -0.24 -4.69
C GLY A 736 -18.13 0.21 -4.71
N VAL A 737 -18.98 -0.44 -5.51
CA VAL A 737 -20.45 -0.30 -5.49
C VAL A 737 -21.12 -1.65 -5.19
N PRO A 738 -22.37 -1.67 -4.70
CA PRO A 738 -23.10 -2.90 -4.38
C PRO A 738 -23.16 -3.89 -5.55
N LYS A 739 -22.98 -5.19 -5.26
CA LYS A 739 -23.03 -6.24 -6.30
C LYS A 739 -24.44 -6.45 -6.86
N GLY A 740 -25.48 -6.25 -6.05
CA GLY A 740 -26.88 -6.59 -6.36
C GLY A 740 -27.39 -6.08 -7.71
N PRO A 741 -27.28 -4.77 -8.02
CA PRO A 741 -27.67 -4.22 -9.32
C PRO A 741 -26.89 -4.85 -10.50
N GLN A 742 -25.56 -4.96 -10.37
CA GLN A 742 -24.71 -5.56 -11.40
C GLN A 742 -25.09 -7.04 -11.65
N ILE A 743 -25.34 -7.81 -10.60
CA ILE A 743 -25.81 -9.22 -10.70
C ILE A 743 -27.17 -9.28 -11.39
N ARG A 744 -28.09 -8.36 -11.06
CA ARG A 744 -29.43 -8.31 -11.65
C ARG A 744 -29.37 -8.01 -13.16
N ASP A 745 -28.50 -7.10 -13.59
CA ASP A 745 -28.31 -6.78 -15.00
C ASP A 745 -27.68 -7.96 -15.75
N LEU A 746 -26.62 -8.55 -15.22
CA LEU A 746 -25.98 -9.75 -15.80
C LEU A 746 -26.98 -10.92 -15.92
N ALA A 747 -27.81 -11.16 -14.90
CA ALA A 747 -28.81 -12.22 -14.90
C ALA A 747 -29.99 -11.97 -15.86
N ARG A 748 -30.27 -10.71 -16.22
CA ARG A 748 -31.24 -10.34 -17.27
C ARG A 748 -30.71 -10.59 -18.69
N GLY A 749 -29.40 -10.85 -18.83
CA GLY A 749 -28.69 -10.86 -20.10
C GLY A 749 -28.34 -9.45 -20.57
N VAL A 750 -27.08 -9.25 -20.94
CA VAL A 750 -26.55 -8.01 -21.53
C VAL A 750 -25.65 -8.38 -22.69
N GLU A 751 -25.81 -7.74 -23.84
CA GLU A 751 -25.01 -8.02 -25.02
C GLU A 751 -23.58 -7.45 -24.87
N VAL A 752 -23.44 -6.34 -24.13
CA VAL A 752 -22.15 -5.72 -23.77
C VAL A 752 -21.92 -5.74 -22.26
N CYS A 753 -20.76 -6.23 -21.83
CA CYS A 753 -20.24 -6.03 -20.49
C CYS A 753 -19.00 -5.12 -20.53
N ILE A 754 -19.01 -4.02 -19.79
CA ILE A 754 -17.84 -3.17 -19.56
C ILE A 754 -17.37 -3.42 -18.13
N ALA A 755 -16.09 -3.73 -17.90
CA ALA A 755 -15.66 -4.17 -16.57
C ALA A 755 -14.25 -3.74 -16.16
N THR A 756 -14.06 -3.59 -14.85
CA THR A 756 -12.73 -3.60 -14.22
C THR A 756 -12.38 -5.02 -13.80
N PRO A 757 -11.14 -5.54 -14.05
CA PRO A 757 -10.82 -6.96 -13.92
C PRO A 757 -11.25 -7.63 -12.61
N GLY A 758 -10.89 -7.07 -11.45
CA GLY A 758 -11.14 -7.69 -10.15
C GLY A 758 -12.63 -7.93 -9.83
N ARG A 759 -13.55 -7.05 -10.22
CA ARG A 759 -15.00 -7.29 -10.02
C ARG A 759 -15.56 -8.27 -11.05
N LEU A 760 -15.00 -8.34 -12.26
CA LEU A 760 -15.42 -9.35 -13.23
C LEU A 760 -15.05 -10.76 -12.76
N ILE A 761 -13.82 -10.94 -12.26
CA ILE A 761 -13.35 -12.21 -11.68
C ILE A 761 -14.29 -12.67 -10.55
N ASP A 762 -14.63 -11.78 -9.61
CA ASP A 762 -15.62 -12.01 -8.54
C ASP A 762 -17.00 -12.46 -9.08
N MET A 763 -17.52 -11.83 -10.14
CA MET A 763 -18.78 -12.26 -10.77
C MET A 763 -18.68 -13.61 -11.49
N LEU A 764 -17.52 -13.97 -12.03
CA LEU A 764 -17.27 -15.24 -12.71
C LEU A 764 -17.10 -16.39 -11.69
N GLU A 765 -16.30 -16.20 -10.64
CA GLU A 765 -16.13 -17.15 -9.54
C GLU A 765 -17.46 -17.43 -8.83
N ALA A 766 -18.27 -16.40 -8.58
CA ALA A 766 -19.58 -16.53 -7.96
C ALA A 766 -20.70 -17.03 -8.92
N GLY A 767 -20.35 -17.38 -10.17
CA GLY A 767 -21.26 -17.90 -11.19
C GLY A 767 -22.40 -16.95 -11.57
N LYS A 768 -22.19 -15.63 -11.45
CA LYS A 768 -23.20 -14.60 -11.76
C LYS A 768 -23.19 -14.17 -13.22
N THR A 769 -22.12 -14.49 -13.94
CA THR A 769 -22.04 -14.43 -15.40
C THR A 769 -21.03 -15.48 -15.90
N ASN A 770 -20.86 -15.58 -17.21
CA ASN A 770 -19.87 -16.43 -17.88
C ASN A 770 -19.39 -15.71 -19.15
N LEU A 771 -18.25 -16.11 -19.74
CA LEU A 771 -17.73 -15.46 -20.95
C LEU A 771 -17.84 -16.35 -22.21
N ARG A 772 -18.70 -17.38 -22.20
CA ARG A 772 -18.78 -18.39 -23.28
C ARG A 772 -19.27 -17.82 -24.61
N ARG A 773 -20.12 -16.79 -24.55
CA ARG A 773 -20.63 -16.05 -25.72
C ARG A 773 -19.70 -14.92 -26.19
N VAL A 774 -18.64 -14.59 -25.42
CA VAL A 774 -17.75 -13.48 -25.76
C VAL A 774 -16.97 -13.83 -27.02
N THR A 775 -17.21 -13.04 -28.06
CA THR A 775 -16.62 -13.21 -29.40
C THR A 775 -15.88 -11.96 -29.87
N TYR A 776 -16.05 -10.84 -29.16
CA TYR A 776 -15.34 -9.59 -29.39
C TYR A 776 -14.85 -9.04 -28.04
N LEU A 777 -13.54 -9.04 -27.84
CA LEU A 777 -12.84 -8.58 -26.64
C LEU A 777 -12.12 -7.26 -26.93
N VAL A 778 -12.32 -6.27 -26.06
CA VAL A 778 -11.58 -5.00 -26.10
C VAL A 778 -10.75 -4.85 -24.82
N LEU A 779 -9.46 -4.54 -24.98
CA LEU A 779 -8.63 -4.00 -23.91
C LEU A 779 -8.40 -2.51 -24.21
N ASP A 780 -8.99 -1.62 -23.42
CA ASP A 780 -8.72 -0.17 -23.49
C ASP A 780 -7.68 0.24 -22.44
N GLU A 781 -6.85 1.24 -22.77
CA GLU A 781 -5.60 1.55 -22.05
C GLU A 781 -4.72 0.28 -21.89
N ALA A 782 -4.55 -0.48 -22.99
CA ALA A 782 -3.98 -1.84 -22.99
C ALA A 782 -2.54 -1.92 -22.44
N ASP A 783 -1.74 -0.86 -22.58
CA ASP A 783 -0.43 -0.73 -21.94
C ASP A 783 -0.50 -0.86 -20.40
N ARG A 784 -1.55 -0.28 -19.79
CA ARG A 784 -1.78 -0.37 -18.34
C ARG A 784 -2.37 -1.73 -17.94
N MET A 785 -3.21 -2.32 -18.79
CA MET A 785 -3.82 -3.62 -18.54
C MET A 785 -2.80 -4.78 -18.63
N LEU A 786 -1.70 -4.57 -19.37
CA LEU A 786 -0.59 -5.51 -19.53
C LEU A 786 0.64 -5.15 -18.66
N ASP A 787 0.54 -4.13 -17.81
CA ASP A 787 1.54 -3.84 -16.76
C ASP A 787 1.49 -4.93 -15.67
N MET A 788 2.60 -5.08 -14.92
CA MET A 788 2.88 -6.17 -13.97
C MET A 788 1.83 -6.32 -12.85
N GLY A 789 0.96 -5.33 -12.62
CA GLY A 789 -0.14 -5.39 -11.65
C GLY A 789 -1.50 -5.89 -12.19
N PHE A 790 -1.73 -5.83 -13.51
CA PHE A 790 -3.01 -6.22 -14.13
C PHE A 790 -2.91 -7.46 -15.02
N GLU A 791 -1.73 -7.74 -15.60
CA GLU A 791 -1.52 -8.90 -16.49
C GLU A 791 -2.05 -10.23 -15.91
N PRO A 792 -1.82 -10.58 -14.62
CA PRO A 792 -2.31 -11.86 -14.10
C PRO A 792 -3.84 -11.94 -14.01
N GLN A 793 -4.51 -10.80 -13.84
CA GLN A 793 -5.98 -10.70 -13.83
C GLN A 793 -6.52 -10.78 -15.27
N ILE A 794 -5.85 -10.14 -16.22
CA ILE A 794 -6.17 -10.23 -17.65
C ILE A 794 -6.05 -11.67 -18.16
N ARG A 795 -4.95 -12.37 -17.86
CA ARG A 795 -4.73 -13.76 -18.27
C ARG A 795 -5.82 -14.70 -17.70
N LYS A 796 -6.24 -14.50 -16.45
CA LYS A 796 -7.35 -15.23 -15.80
C LYS A 796 -8.73 -14.95 -16.41
N ILE A 797 -8.96 -13.75 -16.93
CA ILE A 797 -10.21 -13.42 -17.64
C ILE A 797 -10.19 -14.01 -19.06
N ILE A 798 -9.07 -13.87 -19.77
CA ILE A 798 -8.95 -14.33 -21.16
C ILE A 798 -9.03 -15.86 -21.28
N SER A 799 -8.50 -16.63 -20.31
CA SER A 799 -8.64 -18.09 -20.30
C SER A 799 -10.09 -18.59 -20.16
N GLN A 800 -11.01 -17.73 -19.70
CA GLN A 800 -12.44 -18.03 -19.62
C GLN A 800 -13.19 -17.71 -20.93
N ILE A 801 -12.51 -17.17 -21.94
CA ILE A 801 -13.06 -16.81 -23.25
C ILE A 801 -12.58 -17.80 -24.32
N ARG A 802 -13.44 -18.12 -25.28
CA ARG A 802 -13.09 -18.93 -26.47
C ARG A 802 -11.88 -18.34 -27.24
N PRO A 803 -11.00 -19.19 -27.81
CA PRO A 803 -9.75 -18.74 -28.43
C PRO A 803 -9.93 -18.10 -29.81
N ASP A 804 -11.03 -18.37 -30.52
CA ASP A 804 -11.34 -17.88 -31.87
C ASP A 804 -12.02 -16.49 -31.92
N ARG A 805 -12.23 -15.87 -30.73
CA ARG A 805 -12.66 -14.48 -30.53
C ARG A 805 -11.84 -13.48 -31.36
N GLN A 806 -12.38 -12.29 -31.56
CA GLN A 806 -11.63 -11.13 -32.01
C GLN A 806 -11.11 -10.35 -30.80
N THR A 807 -9.81 -9.99 -30.77
CA THR A 807 -9.15 -9.24 -29.69
C THR A 807 -8.62 -7.90 -30.20
N CYS A 808 -9.22 -6.80 -29.72
CA CYS A 808 -8.84 -5.44 -30.10
C CYS A 808 -8.20 -4.70 -28.91
N MET A 809 -6.94 -4.32 -29.01
CA MET A 809 -6.21 -3.57 -28.00
C MET A 809 -6.03 -2.11 -28.41
N TRP A 810 -6.27 -1.17 -27.48
CA TRP A 810 -6.21 0.26 -27.75
C TRP A 810 -5.42 0.98 -26.65
N SER A 811 -4.53 1.89 -27.04
CA SER A 811 -3.83 2.77 -26.09
C SER A 811 -3.35 4.07 -26.76
N ALA A 812 -2.82 5.00 -25.95
CA ALA A 812 -2.00 6.13 -26.40
C ALA A 812 -0.49 5.82 -26.42
N THR A 813 -0.03 4.78 -25.71
CA THR A 813 1.39 4.39 -25.67
C THR A 813 1.52 2.90 -26.00
N TRP A 814 2.67 2.48 -26.53
CA TRP A 814 2.89 1.07 -26.89
C TRP A 814 4.37 0.69 -26.73
N PRO A 815 4.87 0.58 -25.49
CA PRO A 815 6.27 0.27 -25.21
C PRO A 815 6.63 -1.18 -25.61
N LYS A 816 7.92 -1.52 -25.65
CA LYS A 816 8.40 -2.80 -26.24
C LYS A 816 8.01 -4.02 -25.41
N GLU A 817 7.92 -3.82 -24.10
CA GLU A 817 7.58 -4.80 -23.08
C GLU A 817 6.11 -5.22 -23.24
N VAL A 818 5.22 -4.24 -23.42
CA VAL A 818 3.79 -4.46 -23.72
C VAL A 818 3.60 -5.15 -25.07
N ARG A 819 4.40 -4.82 -26.11
CA ARG A 819 4.34 -5.49 -27.43
C ARG A 819 4.57 -6.99 -27.34
N GLN A 820 5.48 -7.43 -26.48
CA GLN A 820 5.77 -8.86 -26.27
C GLN A 820 4.61 -9.55 -25.56
N LEU A 821 4.07 -8.94 -24.50
CA LEU A 821 2.93 -9.48 -23.75
C LEU A 821 1.63 -9.48 -24.58
N ALA A 822 1.40 -8.48 -25.43
CA ALA A 822 0.21 -8.42 -26.30
C ALA A 822 0.13 -9.61 -27.28
N ALA A 823 1.27 -10.12 -27.73
CA ALA A 823 1.35 -11.25 -28.65
C ALA A 823 0.82 -12.57 -28.04
N ASP A 824 0.87 -12.74 -26.71
CA ASP A 824 0.28 -13.90 -26.01
C ASP A 824 -1.26 -13.94 -26.14
N PHE A 825 -1.90 -12.80 -26.39
CA PHE A 825 -3.36 -12.64 -26.29
C PHE A 825 -4.06 -12.44 -27.63
N GLN A 826 -3.30 -12.38 -28.75
CA GLN A 826 -3.80 -12.10 -30.10
C GLN A 826 -3.30 -13.11 -31.14
N HIS A 827 -4.05 -13.29 -32.23
CA HIS A 827 -3.69 -14.17 -33.34
C HIS A 827 -3.75 -13.43 -34.69
N ASP A 828 -2.63 -13.42 -35.43
CA ASP A 828 -2.50 -12.77 -36.77
C ASP A 828 -3.05 -11.33 -36.80
N PHE A 829 -2.68 -10.55 -35.79
CA PHE A 829 -3.18 -9.19 -35.60
C PHE A 829 -2.61 -8.19 -36.61
N ILE A 830 -3.37 -7.13 -36.85
CA ILE A 830 -2.98 -5.97 -37.64
C ILE A 830 -2.90 -4.73 -36.74
N GLN A 831 -1.90 -3.89 -36.95
CA GLN A 831 -1.62 -2.75 -36.08
C GLN A 831 -1.68 -1.44 -36.86
N VAL A 832 -2.25 -0.40 -36.25
CA VAL A 832 -2.24 0.98 -36.73
C VAL A 832 -1.67 1.91 -35.66
N ASN A 833 -0.77 2.78 -36.09
CA ASN A 833 -0.20 3.88 -35.31
C ASN A 833 -0.57 5.21 -35.96
N ILE A 834 -1.02 6.17 -35.16
CA ILE A 834 -1.30 7.55 -35.58
C ILE A 834 -0.30 8.47 -34.87
N GLY A 835 0.49 9.21 -35.65
CA GLY A 835 1.56 10.07 -35.14
C GLY A 835 2.91 9.34 -35.09
N SER A 836 3.76 9.71 -34.12
CA SER A 836 5.08 9.09 -33.97
C SER A 836 5.00 7.63 -33.51
N MET A 837 6.04 6.85 -33.86
CA MET A 837 6.29 5.51 -33.32
C MET A 837 6.96 5.55 -31.94
N ASP A 838 7.56 6.69 -31.59
CA ASP A 838 8.13 6.99 -30.28
C ASP A 838 7.05 7.58 -29.35
N LEU A 839 7.37 7.68 -28.05
CA LEU A 839 6.46 8.21 -27.05
C LEU A 839 6.20 9.72 -27.28
N ALA A 840 5.04 10.04 -27.86
CA ALA A 840 4.66 11.40 -28.25
C ALA A 840 3.49 11.94 -27.41
N ALA A 841 3.55 13.22 -27.07
CA ALA A 841 2.45 13.96 -26.45
C ALA A 841 1.55 14.60 -27.51
N ASN A 842 0.29 14.89 -27.18
CA ASN A 842 -0.61 15.64 -28.07
C ASN A 842 -0.06 17.06 -28.31
N HIS A 843 0.28 17.39 -29.56
CA HIS A 843 0.93 18.65 -29.96
C HIS A 843 0.07 19.91 -29.72
N ARG A 844 -1.22 19.78 -29.38
CA ARG A 844 -2.09 20.90 -28.97
C ARG A 844 -1.90 21.33 -27.52
N ILE A 845 -1.12 20.58 -26.75
CA ILE A 845 -0.82 20.86 -25.34
C ILE A 845 0.47 21.68 -25.27
N GLN A 846 0.37 22.91 -24.78
CA GLN A 846 1.53 23.69 -24.36
C GLN A 846 2.10 23.06 -23.08
N GLN A 847 3.33 22.56 -23.15
CA GLN A 847 3.99 21.90 -22.03
C GLN A 847 4.99 22.88 -21.41
N ILE A 848 4.75 23.22 -20.15
CA ILE A 848 5.59 24.08 -19.32
C ILE A 848 6.20 23.19 -18.24
N VAL A 849 7.51 22.99 -18.26
CA VAL A 849 8.23 22.29 -17.20
C VAL A 849 9.07 23.29 -16.43
N GLU A 850 8.88 23.37 -15.12
CA GLU A 850 9.67 24.21 -14.22
C GLU A 850 10.53 23.32 -13.32
N VAL A 851 11.86 23.51 -13.39
CA VAL A 851 12.77 22.85 -12.45
C VAL A 851 12.80 23.61 -11.12
N VAL A 852 12.16 23.01 -10.10
CA VAL A 852 11.92 23.58 -8.76
C VAL A 852 12.38 22.65 -7.65
N SER A 853 12.55 23.17 -6.43
CA SER A 853 12.71 22.36 -5.23
C SER A 853 11.36 21.92 -4.64
N GLU A 854 11.36 20.85 -3.83
CA GLU A 854 10.15 20.36 -3.13
C GLU A 854 9.46 21.45 -2.28
N PHE A 855 10.24 22.35 -1.68
CA PHE A 855 9.74 23.46 -0.86
C PHE A 855 9.02 24.53 -1.70
N GLU A 856 9.47 24.78 -2.93
CA GLU A 856 8.87 25.79 -3.82
C GLU A 856 7.54 25.35 -4.45
N LYS A 857 7.27 24.03 -4.55
CA LYS A 857 6.09 23.50 -5.24
C LYS A 857 4.77 24.13 -4.78
N ARG A 858 4.59 24.37 -3.47
CA ARG A 858 3.35 24.97 -2.93
C ARG A 858 3.15 26.41 -3.39
N ASP A 859 4.17 27.23 -3.27
CA ASP A 859 4.12 28.66 -3.64
C ASP A 859 4.01 28.83 -5.16
N ARG A 860 4.66 27.93 -5.93
CA ARG A 860 4.55 27.87 -7.39
C ARG A 860 3.15 27.47 -7.82
N MET A 861 2.57 26.43 -7.20
CA MET A 861 1.19 26.02 -7.44
C MET A 861 0.21 27.16 -7.18
N ALA A 862 0.35 27.87 -6.06
CA ALA A 862 -0.53 28.99 -5.71
C ALA A 862 -0.48 30.10 -6.76
N LYS A 863 0.72 30.54 -7.19
CA LYS A 863 0.88 31.59 -8.23
C LYS A 863 0.33 31.19 -9.60
N HIS A 864 0.49 29.92 -9.97
CA HIS A 864 -0.13 29.38 -11.18
C HIS A 864 -1.65 29.38 -11.07
N LEU A 865 -2.20 28.96 -9.92
CA LEU A 865 -3.64 29.02 -9.68
C LEU A 865 -4.18 30.45 -9.67
N GLU A 866 -3.48 31.43 -9.07
CA GLU A 866 -3.84 32.84 -9.16
C GLU A 866 -3.99 33.28 -10.62
N THR A 867 -2.95 33.05 -11.43
CA THR A 867 -2.94 33.45 -12.86
C THR A 867 -3.97 32.69 -13.71
N ILE A 868 -4.15 31.40 -13.46
CA ILE A 868 -5.08 30.56 -14.24
C ILE A 868 -6.54 30.89 -13.88
N MET A 869 -6.82 31.14 -12.61
CA MET A 869 -8.19 31.30 -12.12
C MET A 869 -8.74 32.73 -12.21
N ASP A 870 -7.94 33.70 -12.69
CA ASP A 870 -8.42 35.01 -13.14
C ASP A 870 -9.57 34.87 -14.17
N ASP A 871 -9.52 33.84 -15.02
CA ASP A 871 -10.68 33.40 -15.81
C ASP A 871 -11.41 32.26 -15.09
N LYS A 872 -12.60 32.57 -14.55
CA LYS A 872 -13.46 31.61 -13.84
C LYS A 872 -14.00 30.47 -14.72
N ASN A 873 -13.80 30.50 -16.05
CA ASN A 873 -14.12 29.39 -16.94
C ASN A 873 -13.03 28.30 -16.96
N ASN A 874 -11.83 28.58 -16.44
CA ASN A 874 -10.75 27.62 -16.40
C ASN A 874 -11.04 26.45 -15.44
N LYS A 875 -10.55 25.26 -15.82
CA LYS A 875 -10.58 24.07 -14.98
C LYS A 875 -9.19 23.48 -14.88
N VAL A 876 -8.78 23.20 -13.64
CA VAL A 876 -7.42 22.75 -13.30
C VAL A 876 -7.46 21.37 -12.67
N LEU A 877 -6.72 20.44 -13.26
CA LEU A 877 -6.50 19.11 -12.69
C LEU A 877 -5.06 18.99 -12.18
N ILE A 878 -4.91 18.85 -10.88
CA ILE A 878 -3.62 18.78 -10.17
C ILE A 878 -3.28 17.32 -9.86
N PHE A 879 -2.13 16.83 -10.33
CA PHE A 879 -1.65 15.48 -10.07
C PHE A 879 -0.58 15.43 -8.97
N THR A 880 -0.77 14.54 -8.01
CA THR A 880 0.15 14.28 -6.88
C THR A 880 0.54 12.80 -6.82
N GLY A 881 1.74 12.50 -6.32
CA GLY A 881 2.29 11.15 -6.30
C GLY A 881 1.66 10.22 -5.26
N THR A 882 1.05 10.77 -4.20
CA THR A 882 0.41 9.94 -3.15
C THR A 882 -0.95 10.48 -2.72
N LYS A 883 -1.79 9.56 -2.21
CA LYS A 883 -3.13 9.85 -1.70
C LYS A 883 -3.11 10.89 -0.56
N ARG A 884 -2.11 10.78 0.32
CA ARG A 884 -1.90 11.71 1.44
C ARG A 884 -1.57 13.12 0.95
N VAL A 885 -0.69 13.25 -0.05
CA VAL A 885 -0.36 14.56 -0.64
C VAL A 885 -1.58 15.17 -1.34
N ALA A 886 -2.42 14.38 -2.01
CA ALA A 886 -3.67 14.86 -2.60
C ALA A 886 -4.60 15.53 -1.55
N ASP A 887 -4.79 14.89 -0.40
CA ASP A 887 -5.60 15.43 0.70
C ASP A 887 -4.93 16.63 1.40
N ASP A 888 -3.60 16.60 1.59
CA ASP A 888 -2.86 17.69 2.21
C ASP A 888 -2.84 18.96 1.34
N ILE A 889 -2.67 18.81 0.02
CA ILE A 889 -2.78 19.91 -0.96
C ILE A 889 -4.21 20.44 -1.05
N THR A 890 -5.21 19.55 -1.06
CA THR A 890 -6.63 19.98 -1.07
C THR A 890 -6.98 20.75 0.20
N ARG A 891 -6.51 20.31 1.37
CA ARG A 891 -6.71 21.03 2.64
C ARG A 891 -6.05 22.41 2.62
N PHE A 892 -4.81 22.50 2.13
CA PHE A 892 -4.09 23.78 1.97
C PHE A 892 -4.86 24.74 1.05
N LEU A 893 -5.27 24.27 -0.14
CA LEU A 893 -6.02 25.07 -1.11
C LEU A 893 -7.35 25.58 -0.53
N ARG A 894 -8.13 24.72 0.14
CA ARG A 894 -9.40 25.12 0.78
C ARG A 894 -9.20 26.09 1.94
N GLN A 895 -8.12 25.96 2.71
CA GLN A 895 -7.76 26.91 3.78
C GLN A 895 -7.40 28.30 3.24
N ASP A 896 -6.78 28.36 2.05
CA ASP A 896 -6.44 29.59 1.32
C ASP A 896 -7.61 30.15 0.46
N GLY A 897 -8.78 29.50 0.54
CA GLY A 897 -10.04 29.95 -0.07
C GLY A 897 -10.34 29.40 -1.46
N TRP A 898 -9.55 28.45 -1.97
CA TRP A 898 -9.76 27.86 -3.30
C TRP A 898 -10.87 26.78 -3.29
N PRO A 899 -11.76 26.75 -4.30
CA PRO A 899 -12.77 25.71 -4.48
C PRO A 899 -12.15 24.43 -5.05
N ALA A 900 -11.37 23.74 -4.22
CA ALA A 900 -10.65 22.51 -4.54
C ALA A 900 -11.27 21.27 -3.88
N LEU A 901 -11.23 20.14 -4.58
CA LEU A 901 -11.66 18.81 -4.12
C LEU A 901 -10.62 17.73 -4.46
N SER A 902 -10.49 16.69 -3.61
CA SER A 902 -9.57 15.55 -3.83
C SER A 902 -10.29 14.30 -4.35
N ILE A 903 -9.63 13.57 -5.26
CA ILE A 903 -10.03 12.23 -5.72
C ILE A 903 -8.86 11.25 -5.77
N HIS A 904 -8.98 10.14 -5.04
CA HIS A 904 -7.98 9.07 -5.00
C HIS A 904 -8.64 7.73 -4.62
N GLY A 905 -7.83 6.68 -4.43
CA GLY A 905 -8.31 5.30 -4.23
C GLY A 905 -8.89 4.98 -2.85
N ASP A 906 -8.70 5.86 -1.85
CA ASP A 906 -9.23 5.67 -0.48
C ASP A 906 -10.54 6.44 -0.25
N LYS A 907 -10.95 7.28 -1.21
CA LYS A 907 -12.26 7.93 -1.20
C LYS A 907 -13.35 6.89 -1.47
N GLN A 908 -14.52 7.04 -0.86
CA GLN A 908 -15.67 6.17 -1.17
C GLN A 908 -16.14 6.39 -2.61
N GLN A 909 -16.71 5.38 -3.28
CA GLN A 909 -17.08 5.56 -4.70
C GLN A 909 -18.12 6.69 -4.88
N ASN A 910 -19.11 6.79 -3.99
CA ASN A 910 -20.10 7.87 -4.03
C ASN A 910 -19.45 9.27 -3.91
N GLU A 911 -18.39 9.41 -3.09
CA GLU A 911 -17.63 10.65 -2.97
C GLU A 911 -16.84 10.95 -4.25
N ARG A 912 -16.21 9.93 -4.85
CA ARG A 912 -15.48 10.04 -6.13
C ARG A 912 -16.42 10.48 -7.26
N ASP A 913 -17.59 9.85 -7.35
CA ASP A 913 -18.62 10.15 -8.34
C ASP A 913 -19.18 11.58 -8.15
N TRP A 914 -19.36 12.03 -6.90
CA TRP A 914 -19.75 13.41 -6.57
C TRP A 914 -18.67 14.42 -6.94
N VAL A 915 -17.40 14.22 -6.54
CA VAL A 915 -16.27 15.10 -6.90
C VAL A 915 -16.14 15.23 -8.42
N LEU A 916 -16.25 14.12 -9.15
CA LEU A 916 -16.24 14.12 -10.62
C LEU A 916 -17.41 14.93 -11.19
N ASN A 917 -18.60 14.85 -10.60
CA ASN A 917 -19.75 15.62 -11.04
C ASN A 917 -19.59 17.14 -10.77
N GLU A 918 -19.07 17.53 -9.61
CA GLU A 918 -18.81 18.94 -9.27
C GLU A 918 -17.72 19.56 -10.19
N PHE A 919 -16.69 18.78 -10.55
CA PHE A 919 -15.66 19.18 -11.52
C PHE A 919 -16.19 19.19 -12.98
N LYS A 920 -17.04 18.22 -13.36
CA LYS A 920 -17.73 18.21 -14.67
C LYS A 920 -18.66 19.42 -14.84
N THR A 921 -19.47 19.72 -13.84
CA THR A 921 -20.38 20.89 -13.84
C THR A 921 -19.66 22.22 -13.66
N GLY A 922 -18.41 22.22 -13.17
CA GLY A 922 -17.59 23.43 -12.99
C GLY A 922 -17.83 24.18 -11.69
N LYS A 923 -18.68 23.65 -10.79
CA LYS A 923 -18.91 24.22 -9.45
C LYS A 923 -17.64 24.20 -8.58
N SER A 924 -16.81 23.17 -8.76
CA SER A 924 -15.46 23.08 -8.21
C SER A 924 -14.48 23.04 -9.39
N PRO A 925 -13.90 24.17 -9.82
CA PRO A 925 -13.02 24.22 -10.99
C PRO A 925 -11.62 23.62 -10.75
N ILE A 926 -11.26 23.31 -9.50
CA ILE A 926 -9.96 22.71 -9.15
C ILE A 926 -10.19 21.29 -8.59
N MET A 927 -9.52 20.29 -9.17
CA MET A 927 -9.54 18.91 -8.71
C MET A 927 -8.10 18.41 -8.49
N VAL A 928 -7.81 17.88 -7.30
CA VAL A 928 -6.52 17.29 -6.94
C VAL A 928 -6.65 15.77 -6.96
N ALA A 929 -5.70 15.08 -7.59
CA ALA A 929 -5.82 13.64 -7.81
C ALA A 929 -4.48 12.90 -7.78
N THR A 930 -4.57 11.59 -7.54
CA THR A 930 -3.48 10.65 -7.89
C THR A 930 -3.71 10.10 -9.31
N ASP A 931 -2.85 9.18 -9.77
CA ASP A 931 -2.99 8.48 -11.07
C ASP A 931 -4.30 7.69 -11.26
N VAL A 932 -5.16 7.62 -10.24
CA VAL A 932 -6.59 7.33 -10.39
C VAL A 932 -7.24 8.17 -11.50
N ALA A 933 -6.83 9.44 -11.65
CA ALA A 933 -7.41 10.38 -12.58
C ALA A 933 -6.60 10.57 -13.87
N SER A 934 -5.39 9.99 -13.97
CA SER A 934 -4.50 10.22 -15.13
C SER A 934 -4.96 9.47 -16.37
N ARG A 935 -5.77 8.43 -16.20
CA ARG A 935 -6.32 7.61 -17.27
C ARG A 935 -7.85 7.61 -17.21
N GLY A 936 -8.47 7.51 -18.37
CA GLY A 936 -9.93 7.29 -18.49
C GLY A 936 -10.96 8.22 -17.83
N ILE A 937 -10.61 9.38 -17.25
CA ILE A 937 -11.60 10.45 -17.00
C ILE A 937 -11.83 11.25 -18.30
N ASP A 938 -13.08 11.36 -18.74
CA ASP A 938 -13.57 12.40 -19.67
C ASP A 938 -14.36 13.47 -18.93
N VAL A 939 -13.66 14.57 -18.67
CA VAL A 939 -14.22 15.86 -18.31
C VAL A 939 -13.91 16.78 -19.48
N ARG A 940 -14.97 17.29 -20.12
CA ARG A 940 -14.82 18.31 -21.17
C ARG A 940 -14.32 19.61 -20.55
N ASN A 941 -13.51 20.34 -21.31
CA ASN A 941 -13.00 21.66 -20.97
C ASN A 941 -12.08 21.68 -19.73
N ILE A 942 -11.28 20.63 -19.49
CA ILE A 942 -10.06 20.79 -18.67
C ILE A 942 -9.12 21.71 -19.47
N THR A 943 -8.87 22.92 -18.99
CA THR A 943 -7.99 23.87 -19.66
C THR A 943 -6.54 23.70 -19.22
N HIS A 944 -6.33 23.36 -17.95
CA HIS A 944 -5.00 23.23 -17.35
C HIS A 944 -4.81 21.89 -16.63
N VAL A 945 -3.64 21.29 -16.81
CA VAL A 945 -3.13 20.18 -15.99
C VAL A 945 -1.91 20.67 -15.23
N LEU A 946 -1.80 20.37 -13.93
CA LEU A 946 -0.64 20.69 -13.12
C LEU A 946 -0.08 19.41 -12.49
N ASN A 947 1.08 18.94 -12.96
CA ASN A 947 1.82 17.87 -12.30
C ASN A 947 2.58 18.48 -11.11
N TYR A 948 1.99 18.39 -9.91
CA TYR A 948 2.60 18.86 -8.67
C TYR A 948 3.79 17.95 -8.30
N ASP A 949 3.61 16.64 -8.48
CA ASP A 949 4.68 15.65 -8.47
C ASP A 949 4.81 15.04 -9.87
N TYR A 950 6.03 14.95 -10.39
CA TYR A 950 6.31 14.22 -11.61
C TYR A 950 5.90 12.73 -11.45
N PRO A 951 5.32 12.08 -12.47
CA PRO A 951 4.96 10.66 -12.41
C PRO A 951 6.17 9.72 -12.29
N ASN A 952 5.88 8.43 -12.12
CA ASN A 952 6.91 7.39 -11.99
C ASN A 952 7.58 6.99 -13.32
N ASN A 953 6.92 7.28 -14.44
CA ASN A 953 7.37 7.01 -15.80
C ASN A 953 6.84 8.09 -16.76
N SER A 954 7.38 8.10 -17.98
CA SER A 954 7.07 9.11 -19.00
C SER A 954 5.76 8.84 -19.75
N GLU A 955 5.28 7.60 -19.74
CA GLU A 955 3.98 7.22 -20.29
C GLU A 955 2.85 7.87 -19.48
N ASP A 956 2.88 7.72 -18.16
CA ASP A 956 1.92 8.34 -17.24
C ASP A 956 1.99 9.87 -17.30
N TYR A 957 3.15 10.47 -17.62
CA TYR A 957 3.24 11.89 -17.96
C TYR A 957 2.36 12.25 -19.17
N VAL A 958 2.52 11.54 -20.29
CA VAL A 958 1.70 11.73 -21.51
C VAL A 958 0.21 11.54 -21.22
N HIS A 959 -0.16 10.55 -20.40
CA HIS A 959 -1.55 10.29 -20.02
C HIS A 959 -2.16 11.39 -19.13
N ARG A 960 -1.39 11.89 -18.16
CA ARG A 960 -1.75 13.00 -17.27
C ARG A 960 -1.97 14.30 -18.05
N ILE A 961 -1.01 14.70 -18.90
CA ILE A 961 -1.17 15.93 -19.69
C ILE A 961 -2.31 15.81 -20.71
N GLY A 962 -2.52 14.60 -21.25
CA GLY A 962 -3.66 14.22 -22.12
C GLY A 962 -5.06 14.31 -21.47
N ARG A 963 -5.17 14.83 -20.25
CA ARG A 963 -6.45 15.28 -19.68
C ARG A 963 -6.91 16.62 -20.28
N THR A 964 -6.01 17.48 -20.74
CA THR A 964 -6.32 18.69 -21.53
C THR A 964 -6.07 18.49 -23.04
N GLY A 965 -6.30 19.51 -23.88
CA GLY A 965 -6.01 19.47 -25.33
C GLY A 965 -6.92 18.56 -26.18
N ARG A 966 -8.11 18.23 -25.70
CA ARG A 966 -9.03 17.25 -26.32
C ARG A 966 -9.94 17.83 -27.38
N ALA A 967 -10.43 16.97 -28.28
CA ALA A 967 -11.46 17.29 -29.28
C ALA A 967 -11.14 18.54 -30.14
N GLY A 968 -9.85 18.78 -30.41
CA GLY A 968 -9.37 19.94 -31.17
C GLY A 968 -9.09 21.20 -30.35
N ALA A 969 -9.47 21.25 -29.06
CA ALA A 969 -9.10 22.34 -28.16
C ALA A 969 -7.58 22.37 -27.89
N LYS A 970 -7.07 23.55 -27.54
CA LYS A 970 -5.73 23.71 -26.95
C LYS A 970 -5.79 23.49 -25.44
N GLY A 971 -4.64 23.22 -24.83
CA GLY A 971 -4.52 23.02 -23.39
C GLY A 971 -3.13 23.38 -22.89
N THR A 972 -2.99 23.58 -21.58
CA THR A 972 -1.70 23.88 -20.95
C THR A 972 -1.40 22.84 -19.88
N ALA A 973 -0.19 22.29 -19.88
CA ALA A 973 0.30 21.36 -18.89
C ALA A 973 1.52 21.95 -18.17
N ILE A 974 1.36 22.30 -16.90
CA ILE A 974 2.42 22.80 -16.03
C ILE A 974 2.97 21.62 -15.24
N THR A 975 4.29 21.51 -15.12
CA THR A 975 4.94 20.37 -14.46
C THR A 975 6.09 20.84 -13.58
N PHE A 976 5.99 20.53 -12.29
CA PHE A 976 7.10 20.70 -11.37
C PHE A 976 8.00 19.48 -11.46
N PHE A 977 9.26 19.73 -11.82
CA PHE A 977 10.29 18.71 -11.96
C PHE A 977 11.38 19.00 -10.93
N THR A 978 11.76 18.01 -10.13
CA THR A 978 12.78 18.19 -9.08
C THR A 978 14.03 17.39 -9.38
N SER A 979 15.11 17.63 -8.64
CA SER A 979 16.38 16.89 -8.75
C SER A 979 16.18 15.37 -8.65
N ASP A 980 15.19 14.95 -7.87
CA ASP A 980 14.93 13.54 -7.57
C ASP A 980 14.29 12.84 -8.78
N ASN A 981 13.69 13.62 -9.70
CA ASN A 981 13.14 13.13 -10.95
C ASN A 981 14.20 13.01 -12.07
N ALA A 982 15.46 13.41 -11.84
CA ALA A 982 16.49 13.53 -12.90
C ALA A 982 16.71 12.26 -13.75
N LYS A 983 16.44 11.06 -13.21
CA LYS A 983 16.47 9.79 -13.97
C LYS A 983 15.53 9.81 -15.19
N GLN A 984 14.40 10.51 -15.10
CA GLN A 984 13.37 10.61 -16.14
C GLN A 984 13.56 11.84 -17.04
N ALA A 985 14.56 12.71 -16.78
CA ALA A 985 14.77 13.95 -17.52
C ALA A 985 15.08 13.73 -19.00
N ARG A 986 15.79 12.64 -19.34
CA ARG A 986 16.13 12.30 -20.72
C ARG A 986 14.89 12.02 -21.56
N ASP A 987 13.97 11.21 -21.04
CA ASP A 987 12.77 10.78 -21.74
C ASP A 987 11.77 11.94 -21.86
N LEU A 988 11.64 12.75 -20.79
CA LEU A 988 10.85 13.98 -20.81
C LEU A 988 11.38 14.99 -21.85
N VAL A 989 12.72 15.16 -21.94
CA VAL A 989 13.32 16.00 -23.00
C VAL A 989 13.03 15.43 -24.38
N GLY A 990 13.02 14.12 -24.56
CA GLY A 990 12.58 13.48 -25.82
C GLY A 990 11.15 13.87 -26.21
N ILE A 991 10.20 13.76 -25.26
CA ILE A 991 8.79 14.15 -25.46
C ILE A 991 8.67 15.64 -25.81
N LEU A 992 9.35 16.52 -25.09
CA LEU A 992 9.32 17.97 -25.34
C LEU A 992 9.94 18.33 -26.70
N GLN A 993 11.01 17.65 -27.11
CA GLN A 993 11.64 17.84 -28.43
C GLN A 993 10.72 17.40 -29.57
N GLU A 994 10.08 16.24 -29.44
CA GLU A 994 9.10 15.71 -30.41
C GLU A 994 7.92 16.68 -30.58
N ALA A 995 7.34 17.12 -29.46
CA ALA A 995 6.22 18.06 -29.42
C ALA A 995 6.62 19.53 -29.68
N LYS A 996 7.89 19.81 -30.01
CA LYS A 996 8.45 21.15 -30.32
C LYS A 996 8.21 22.21 -29.22
N GLN A 997 8.25 21.78 -27.97
CA GLN A 997 8.00 22.62 -26.80
C GLN A 997 9.27 23.33 -26.31
N PRO A 998 9.16 24.49 -25.65
CA PRO A 998 10.31 25.12 -24.99
C PRO A 998 10.79 24.23 -23.83
N ILE A 999 12.10 23.96 -23.79
CA ILE A 999 12.72 23.12 -22.77
C ILE A 999 13.42 24.03 -21.76
N ASP A 1000 13.11 23.90 -20.46
CA ASP A 1000 13.83 24.61 -19.40
C ASP A 1000 15.34 24.29 -19.53
N PRO A 1001 16.23 25.30 -19.61
CA PRO A 1001 17.67 25.08 -19.68
C PRO A 1001 18.20 24.14 -18.59
N LYS A 1002 17.66 24.18 -17.37
CA LYS A 1002 18.03 23.28 -16.26
C LYS A 1002 17.61 21.84 -16.53
N LEU A 1003 16.45 21.63 -17.16
CA LEU A 1003 15.99 20.29 -17.54
C LEU A 1003 16.84 19.72 -18.67
N HIS A 1004 17.19 20.54 -19.66
CA HIS A 1004 18.09 20.15 -20.75
C HIS A 1004 19.50 19.83 -20.22
N GLU A 1005 19.96 20.57 -19.23
CA GLU A 1005 21.20 20.29 -18.49
C GLU A 1005 21.14 18.95 -17.74
N MET A 1006 20.08 18.69 -16.96
CA MET A 1006 19.85 17.40 -16.28
C MET A 1006 19.80 16.21 -17.27
N ALA A 1007 19.17 16.39 -18.44
CA ALA A 1007 19.13 15.35 -19.47
C ALA A 1007 20.51 15.10 -20.11
N ARG A 1008 21.32 16.14 -20.32
CA ARG A 1008 22.68 16.02 -20.89
C ARG A 1008 23.64 15.28 -19.96
N TYR A 1009 23.64 15.60 -18.66
CA TYR A 1009 24.53 14.94 -17.69
C TYR A 1009 24.16 13.47 -17.39
N ASN A 1010 23.02 12.97 -17.89
CA ASN A 1010 22.66 11.55 -17.89
C ASN A 1010 23.12 10.79 -19.15
N SER A 1011 23.83 11.43 -20.07
CA SER A 1011 24.39 10.83 -21.29
C SER A 1011 25.92 10.84 -21.29
N GLY A 1012 26.52 10.08 -20.37
CA GLY A 1012 27.97 10.00 -20.18
C GLY A 1012 28.42 10.78 -18.95
N GLY A 1013 29.37 10.22 -18.20
CA GLY A 1013 29.84 10.84 -16.96
C GLY A 1013 30.75 12.05 -17.20
N GLY A 1014 30.75 12.99 -16.26
CA GLY A 1014 31.79 14.03 -16.18
C GLY A 1014 31.31 15.38 -15.63
N GLY A 1015 32.03 15.86 -14.62
CA GLY A 1015 32.38 17.29 -14.44
C GLY A 1015 31.27 18.34 -14.44
N GLY A 1016 30.78 18.70 -13.24
CA GLY A 1016 30.05 19.97 -13.06
C GLY A 1016 30.96 21.20 -12.96
N ARG A 1017 30.37 22.40 -12.87
CA ARG A 1017 30.81 23.56 -12.05
C ARG A 1017 29.81 24.72 -12.20
N TRP A 1018 29.87 25.70 -11.27
CA TRP A 1018 29.01 26.90 -11.16
C TRP A 1018 27.55 26.61 -10.74
N GLY A 1019 26.97 27.14 -9.65
CA GLY A 1019 27.49 27.99 -8.56
C GLY A 1019 26.51 29.13 -8.23
N GLY A 1020 25.74 29.06 -7.14
CA GLY A 1020 24.81 30.14 -6.77
C GLY A 1020 23.98 29.90 -5.51
N ARG A 1021 24.30 30.63 -4.43
CA ARG A 1021 23.69 30.59 -3.08
C ARG A 1021 22.27 31.18 -2.99
N GLY A 1022 21.51 30.70 -1.99
CA GLY A 1022 20.37 31.38 -1.35
C GLY A 1022 19.40 30.35 -0.74
N ARG A 1023 19.38 29.99 0.55
CA ARG A 1023 19.58 30.66 1.86
C ARG A 1023 18.35 31.45 2.36
N GLY A 1024 17.65 30.84 3.34
CA GLY A 1024 16.54 31.43 4.12
C GLY A 1024 15.17 30.85 3.73
N GLY A 1025 14.27 30.49 4.65
CA GLY A 1025 14.35 30.47 6.12
C GLY A 1025 13.05 29.88 6.69
N GLY A 1026 13.11 29.14 7.81
CA GLY A 1026 11.97 28.36 8.30
C GLY A 1026 10.87 29.17 9.01
N GLY A 1027 9.64 28.64 8.97
CA GLY A 1027 8.48 29.11 9.75
C GLY A 1027 7.77 27.94 10.44
N ARG A 1028 7.39 28.11 11.71
CA ARG A 1028 6.87 27.04 12.60
C ARG A 1028 5.34 26.91 12.52
N GLY A 1029 4.85 25.71 12.83
CA GLY A 1029 3.45 25.38 13.12
C GLY A 1029 3.23 23.90 12.79
N GLY A 1030 2.92 23.00 13.71
CA GLY A 1030 2.00 23.12 14.83
C GLY A 1030 1.02 21.95 14.63
N GLY A 1031 1.12 20.92 15.47
CA GLY A 1031 0.59 19.60 15.12
C GLY A 1031 -0.94 19.55 14.98
N ASN A 1032 -1.43 18.74 14.04
CA ASN A 1032 -2.79 18.22 14.12
C ASN A 1032 -2.89 16.79 13.56
N ARG A 1033 -3.66 15.93 14.24
CA ARG A 1033 -3.92 14.53 13.86
C ARG A 1033 -5.12 14.46 12.90
N PRO A 1034 -5.33 13.34 12.17
CA PRO A 1034 -6.08 13.38 10.92
C PRO A 1034 -7.60 13.45 11.10
N TRP A 1035 -8.23 14.30 10.29
CA TRP A 1035 -9.64 14.23 9.91
C TRP A 1035 -9.74 13.64 8.49
N THR A 1036 -10.67 12.72 8.26
CA THR A 1036 -10.88 12.03 6.97
C THR A 1036 -11.60 12.87 5.91
N GLY A 1037 -12.15 14.03 6.28
CA GLY A 1037 -12.91 14.92 5.41
C GLY A 1037 -12.12 16.10 4.84
N SER A 1038 -11.17 15.86 3.93
CA SER A 1038 -10.50 16.93 3.16
C SER A 1038 -11.51 17.76 2.34
N ASN A 1039 -12.45 17.08 1.69
CA ASN A 1039 -13.53 17.67 0.90
C ASN A 1039 -14.59 18.40 1.74
N THR A 1040 -14.67 18.12 3.04
CA THR A 1040 -15.61 18.77 3.97
C THR A 1040 -14.97 19.89 4.80
N ALA A 1041 -13.69 20.23 4.56
CA ALA A 1041 -13.06 21.37 5.20
C ALA A 1041 -13.81 22.68 4.83
N PRO A 1042 -14.16 23.54 5.81
CA PRO A 1042 -14.96 24.73 5.55
C PRO A 1042 -14.18 25.73 4.69
N LEU A 1043 -14.85 26.27 3.67
CA LEU A 1043 -14.35 27.39 2.88
C LEU A 1043 -14.33 28.64 3.77
N ARG A 1044 -13.17 29.29 3.89
CA ARG A 1044 -13.05 30.56 4.61
C ARG A 1044 -13.40 31.72 3.67
N ASN A 1045 -13.84 32.86 4.23
CA ASN A 1045 -14.43 34.00 3.49
C ASN A 1045 -13.74 34.33 2.16
N SER A 1046 -14.59 34.63 1.17
CA SER A 1046 -14.34 34.58 -0.28
C SER A 1046 -13.11 35.34 -0.78
N ARG A 1047 -12.21 34.61 -1.46
CA ARG A 1047 -11.48 35.09 -2.64
C ARG A 1047 -12.23 34.84 -3.97
N TRP A 1048 -13.38 34.17 -3.89
CA TRP A 1048 -14.08 33.54 -5.02
C TRP A 1048 -15.51 34.03 -5.21
#